data_AF-A0AB36FZV0-F1
#
_entry.id   AF-A0AB36FZV0-F1
#
_cell.length_a   1.000
_cell.length_b   1.000
_cell.length_c   1.000
_cell.angle_alpha   90.00
_cell.angle_beta   90.00
_cell.angle_gamma   90.00
#
_symmetry.space_group_name_H-M   'P 1'
#
loop_
_entity.id
_entity.type
_entity.pdbx_description
1 polymer ?
#
loop_
_entity_poly.entity_id
_entity_poly.type
_entity_poly.pdbx_seq_one_letter_code
_entity_poly.pdbx_strand_id
1 'polypeptide(L)'
;MDICEQHLYLSLHHTEDDSFKINTFKDMSSLVLDWKPTTRVSPIWQLKSHRCKQSDILNFSNIAILGPLDPTNFIDETSTFLNEEISLWISLGIMNLIVGYNTSETTNHLAEWAKAKKVTFELWEIGSDNTILKKSFFRNYEKKPEKEWRQRLSNLFERKTSPSIELALSEFAPLLASTLSRLEDYNFDMSESLIELIEYVEEAIVSFEFSKDQNDAIAAATITTINAGLSRFSSQSLSGVIPITATESHFWVHSLFGIGIAGIGLSNLVRFISDKVGKAYIPNKVEQLSCKNDAVPQLSHFHSNDNFWKTNYIDGIELKNPPPLSTDITFFSGRDGFKAHLTNLSVPLTTVFSCNSEKWTLLTITHEICHKILKAVLSLIYPIDGTVDEGLITKEDASHLFHSEEEPKDWLAAIRMWLWETINIIDGEDHCISSNKIDDSDYNVKISLMESMDRWYGEVEEIIVHVFDFCYFYRSEDSRYLKEIWMTWSVIPNISSRVPEYVLRSICAILSKNLHRDSTIAVSVSIDRVKERLEDLYKSDPDMPYVSDAIDYIKEASESRVLQTQLQARLPLVRFVRTFLYSEKTIDELWRETSTQGGRTGKDRYNKKVLTLDSINIDNPLLFLETYSTDKQSSESRSAWIYYNLAFHVRS
;
A
#
# COMPACT_ATOMS: atom_id res chain seq x y z
N MET A 1 13.52 -4.12 24.84
CA MET A 1 14.17 -2.79 24.92
C MET A 1 13.10 -1.74 24.70
N ASP A 2 12.98 -0.72 25.55
CA ASP A 2 11.82 0.19 25.50
C ASP A 2 12.18 1.49 24.74
N ILE A 3 11.35 1.90 23.79
CA ILE A 3 11.46 3.15 23.05
C ILE A 3 10.90 4.28 23.93
N CYS A 4 11.66 5.36 24.10
CA CYS A 4 11.17 6.57 24.76
C CYS A 4 9.98 7.18 23.99
N GLU A 5 8.92 7.57 24.71
CA GLU A 5 7.76 8.23 24.09
C GLU A 5 8.11 9.53 23.37
N GLN A 6 9.05 10.29 23.94
CA GLN A 6 9.57 11.54 23.38
C GLN A 6 10.81 11.26 22.53
N HIS A 7 10.87 11.86 21.34
CA HIS A 7 12.07 11.94 20.53
C HIS A 7 12.79 13.28 20.71
N LEU A 8 14.03 13.30 20.23
CA LEU A 8 14.76 14.53 19.93
C LEU A 8 14.92 14.64 18.42
N TYR A 9 15.13 15.85 17.92
CA TYR A 9 15.58 16.08 16.56
C TYR A 9 17.09 16.22 16.55
N LEU A 10 17.78 15.26 15.95
CA LEU A 10 19.22 15.34 15.69
C LEU A 10 19.43 16.16 14.41
N SER A 11 20.15 17.27 14.50
CA SER A 11 20.51 18.06 13.33
C SER A 11 22.01 18.05 13.04
N LEU A 12 22.31 18.19 11.76
CA LEU A 12 23.65 18.35 11.22
C LEU A 12 23.69 19.66 10.44
N HIS A 13 24.67 20.51 10.70
CA HIS A 13 24.92 21.73 9.94
C HIS A 13 26.32 21.69 9.34
N HIS A 14 26.42 21.94 8.04
CA HIS A 14 27.72 22.17 7.41
C HIS A 14 28.22 23.58 7.78
N THR A 15 29.48 23.66 8.22
CA THR A 15 30.13 24.89 8.69
C THR A 15 30.99 25.52 7.59
N GLU A 16 31.40 26.77 7.78
CA GLU A 16 32.30 27.46 6.85
C GLU A 16 33.67 26.76 6.69
N ASP A 17 34.16 26.08 7.75
CA ASP A 17 35.41 25.32 7.73
C ASP A 17 35.31 23.93 7.06
N ASP A 18 34.30 23.71 6.22
CA ASP A 18 34.01 22.42 5.57
C ASP A 18 33.84 21.24 6.55
N SER A 19 33.39 21.54 7.76
CA SER A 19 33.11 20.57 8.82
C SER A 19 31.60 20.43 9.05
N PHE A 20 31.21 19.48 9.90
CA PHE A 20 29.81 19.28 10.26
C PHE A 20 29.63 19.42 11.77
N LYS A 21 28.68 20.24 12.19
CA LYS A 21 28.31 20.42 13.59
C LYS A 21 27.01 19.72 13.92
N ILE A 22 26.98 19.02 15.05
CA ILE A 22 25.83 18.30 15.56
C ILE A 22 25.09 19.15 16.59
N ASN A 23 23.77 19.24 16.47
CA ASN A 23 22.90 19.81 17.50
C ASN A 23 21.71 18.89 17.78
N THR A 24 21.02 19.13 18.90
CA THR A 24 19.79 18.44 19.26
C THR A 24 18.71 19.42 19.69
N PHE A 25 17.47 19.16 19.26
CA PHE A 25 16.31 19.97 19.60
C PHE A 25 15.20 19.09 20.19
N LYS A 26 14.44 19.62 21.15
CA LYS A 26 13.33 18.90 21.78
C LYS A 26 12.03 19.00 20.99
N ASP A 27 11.92 20.02 20.14
CA ASP A 27 10.71 20.33 19.38
C ASP A 27 11.06 20.97 18.04
N MET A 28 10.14 20.85 17.08
CA MET A 28 10.31 21.35 15.72
C MET A 28 10.38 22.89 15.69
N SER A 29 9.69 23.59 16.59
CA SER A 29 9.67 25.07 16.60
C SER A 29 11.06 25.63 16.92
N SER A 30 11.74 25.06 17.93
CA SER A 30 13.11 25.41 18.29
C SER A 30 14.10 25.10 17.15
N LEU A 31 13.93 23.97 16.46
CA LEU A 31 14.75 23.61 15.30
C LEU A 31 14.57 24.60 14.13
N VAL A 32 13.34 24.98 13.82
CA VAL A 32 13.04 25.91 12.71
C VAL A 32 13.70 27.28 12.92
N LEU A 33 13.84 27.73 14.16
CA LEU A 33 14.55 28.98 14.48
C LEU A 33 16.06 28.93 14.17
N ASP A 34 16.68 27.74 14.21
CA ASP A 34 18.09 27.52 13.87
C ASP A 34 18.27 26.97 12.44
N TRP A 35 17.22 26.94 11.62
CA TRP A 35 17.26 26.32 10.30
C TRP A 35 18.13 27.11 9.32
N LYS A 36 19.18 26.46 8.83
CA LYS A 36 20.13 26.91 7.78
C LYS A 36 19.94 26.12 6.49
N PRO A 37 20.40 26.63 5.32
CA PRO A 37 20.35 25.90 4.05
C PRO A 37 21.03 24.52 4.08
N THR A 38 22.01 24.34 4.97
CA THR A 38 22.78 23.10 5.14
C THR A 38 22.23 22.21 6.26
N THR A 39 21.08 22.56 6.84
CA THR A 39 20.48 21.81 7.95
C THR A 39 19.90 20.52 7.44
N ARG A 40 20.36 19.42 8.02
CA ARG A 40 19.77 18.09 7.86
C ARG A 40 19.31 17.62 9.21
N VAL A 41 18.12 17.03 9.28
CA VAL A 41 17.52 16.61 10.54
C VAL A 41 16.90 15.22 10.45
N SER A 42 16.89 14.50 11.56
CA SER A 42 15.99 13.36 11.75
C SER A 42 15.54 13.22 13.21
N PRO A 43 14.30 12.79 13.45
CA PRO A 43 13.87 12.38 14.77
C PRO A 43 14.65 11.13 15.20
N ILE A 44 15.06 11.12 16.47
CA ILE A 44 15.73 10.00 17.11
C ILE A 44 15.04 9.70 18.45
N TRP A 45 14.74 8.43 18.69
CA TRP A 45 14.14 7.98 19.94
C TRP A 45 15.19 7.26 20.77
N GLN A 46 15.40 7.71 21.99
CA GLN A 46 16.32 7.03 22.91
C GLN A 46 15.73 5.68 23.32
N LEU A 47 16.60 4.68 23.46
CA LEU A 47 16.24 3.35 23.93
C LEU A 47 16.57 3.19 25.41
N LYS A 48 15.63 2.65 26.18
CA LYS A 48 15.77 2.28 27.58
C LYS A 48 16.08 0.79 27.69
N SER A 49 17.21 0.49 28.32
CA SER A 49 17.65 -0.86 28.66
C SER A 49 18.42 -0.82 29.98
N HIS A 50 18.43 -1.93 30.71
CA HIS A 50 19.25 -2.07 31.92
C HIS A 50 20.76 -1.94 31.66
N ARG A 51 21.18 -2.05 30.39
CA ARG A 51 22.60 -1.97 29.96
C ARG A 51 23.00 -0.62 29.38
N CYS A 52 22.06 0.33 29.25
CA CYS A 52 22.32 1.58 28.55
C CYS A 52 22.00 2.77 29.45
N LYS A 53 22.91 3.73 29.48
CA LYS A 53 22.70 5.01 30.14
C LYS A 53 21.65 5.82 29.39
N GLN A 54 20.89 6.63 30.12
CA GLN A 54 20.10 7.71 29.52
C GLN A 54 20.92 8.99 29.61
N SER A 55 21.35 9.51 28.46
CA SER A 55 22.12 10.73 28.35
C SER A 55 21.78 11.42 27.04
N ASP A 56 22.04 12.73 26.94
CA ASP A 56 22.04 13.45 25.68
C ASP A 56 23.15 12.90 24.75
N ILE A 57 22.89 12.88 23.44
CA ILE A 57 23.85 12.43 22.42
C ILE A 57 25.07 13.35 22.36
N LEU A 58 24.90 14.64 22.69
CA LEU A 58 25.99 15.62 22.71
C LEU A 58 26.97 15.43 23.87
N ASN A 59 26.67 14.55 24.84
CA ASN A 59 27.57 14.25 25.95
C ASN A 59 28.63 13.19 25.60
N PHE A 60 28.67 12.73 24.35
CA PHE A 60 29.56 11.66 23.91
C PHE A 60 30.62 12.18 22.94
N SER A 61 31.87 11.77 23.16
CA SER A 61 32.99 12.11 22.28
C SER A 61 33.05 11.26 21.01
N ASN A 62 32.29 10.15 20.96
CA ASN A 62 32.21 9.28 19.79
C ASN A 62 30.76 8.84 19.54
N ILE A 63 30.39 8.78 18.27
CA ILE A 63 29.08 8.31 17.81
C ILE A 63 29.30 7.26 16.72
N ALA A 64 28.68 6.09 16.88
CA ALA A 64 28.58 5.09 15.82
C ALA A 64 27.15 5.06 15.28
N ILE A 65 27.01 5.07 13.96
CA ILE A 65 25.72 4.96 13.28
C ILE A 65 25.77 3.70 12.43
N LEU A 66 24.85 2.79 12.67
CA LEU A 66 24.86 1.44 12.12
C LEU A 66 23.50 1.12 11.49
N GLY A 67 23.50 0.32 10.43
CA GLY A 67 22.25 -0.21 9.90
C GLY A 67 22.33 -0.83 8.49
N PRO A 68 21.21 -1.41 8.02
CA PRO A 68 20.01 -1.68 8.80
C PRO A 68 20.24 -2.85 9.75
N LEU A 69 19.76 -2.73 10.99
CA LEU A 69 19.89 -3.78 12.01
C LEU A 69 18.76 -3.70 13.04
N ASP A 70 18.30 -4.85 13.52
CA ASP A 70 17.40 -4.93 14.66
C ASP A 70 18.16 -4.59 15.96
N PRO A 71 17.78 -3.51 16.69
CA PRO A 71 18.43 -3.13 17.93
C PRO A 71 18.47 -4.23 19.00
N THR A 72 17.51 -5.18 18.99
CA THR A 72 17.49 -6.27 19.98
C THR A 72 18.66 -7.22 19.78
N ASN A 73 18.92 -7.63 18.54
CA ASN A 73 20.08 -8.43 18.17
C ASN A 73 21.41 -7.73 18.52
N PHE A 74 21.49 -6.42 18.31
CA PHE A 74 22.70 -5.65 18.67
C PHE A 74 23.02 -5.73 20.16
N ILE A 75 22.06 -5.45 21.06
CA ILE A 75 22.34 -5.50 22.50
C ILE A 75 22.75 -6.91 22.95
N ASP A 76 22.09 -7.94 22.42
CA ASP A 76 22.37 -9.31 22.84
C ASP A 76 23.78 -9.74 22.43
N GLU A 77 24.17 -9.44 21.19
CA GLU A 77 25.47 -9.84 20.64
C GLU A 77 26.65 -9.00 21.14
N THR A 78 26.42 -7.74 21.51
CA THR A 78 27.49 -6.83 21.96
C THR A 78 27.66 -6.77 23.48
N SER A 79 26.81 -7.50 24.20
CA SER A 79 26.73 -7.52 25.66
C SER A 79 28.02 -7.89 26.39
N THR A 80 28.92 -8.63 25.72
CA THR A 80 30.16 -9.11 26.33
C THR A 80 31.28 -8.08 26.33
N PHE A 81 31.19 -7.04 25.50
CA PHE A 81 32.26 -6.05 25.33
C PHE A 81 31.80 -4.59 25.43
N LEU A 82 30.49 -4.33 25.37
CA LEU A 82 29.94 -3.01 25.70
C LEU A 82 29.64 -2.91 27.19
N ASN A 83 30.13 -1.85 27.83
CA ASN A 83 29.88 -1.54 29.24
C ASN A 83 28.62 -0.66 29.41
N GLU A 84 28.20 -0.41 30.66
CA GLU A 84 27.01 0.37 31.01
C GLU A 84 27.10 1.88 30.66
N GLU A 85 28.20 2.35 30.06
CA GLU A 85 28.43 3.77 29.77
C GLU A 85 27.94 4.22 28.38
N ILE A 86 27.35 3.33 27.59
CA ILE A 86 26.81 3.67 26.27
C ILE A 86 25.37 4.17 26.35
N SER A 87 24.97 4.99 25.37
CA SER A 87 23.58 5.34 25.10
C SER A 87 23.18 4.88 23.69
N LEU A 88 21.91 4.51 23.51
CA LEU A 88 21.37 4.04 22.24
C LEU A 88 20.17 4.87 21.80
N TRP A 89 20.07 5.13 20.50
CA TRP A 89 18.90 5.72 19.86
C TRP A 89 18.56 4.98 18.58
N ILE A 90 17.29 5.05 18.20
CA ILE A 90 16.81 4.61 16.90
C ILE A 90 16.37 5.80 16.05
N SER A 91 16.51 5.69 14.73
CA SER A 91 15.88 6.55 13.73
C SER A 91 15.01 5.71 12.78
N LEU A 92 14.26 6.35 11.87
CA LEU A 92 13.55 5.65 10.81
C LEU A 92 14.37 5.43 9.53
N GLY A 93 15.61 5.94 9.46
CA GLY A 93 16.48 5.76 8.30
C GLY A 93 17.06 4.36 8.19
N ILE A 94 17.62 3.97 7.03
CA ILE A 94 18.31 2.66 6.90
C ILE A 94 19.47 2.55 7.90
N MET A 95 20.22 3.64 8.08
CA MET A 95 21.22 3.77 9.13
C MET A 95 20.49 4.05 10.46
N ASN A 96 19.93 3.00 11.02
CA ASN A 96 18.79 3.08 11.94
C ASN A 96 19.18 3.11 13.42
N LEU A 97 20.35 2.55 13.80
CA LEU A 97 20.83 2.50 15.18
C LEU A 97 21.96 3.50 15.38
N ILE A 98 21.88 4.29 16.45
CA ILE A 98 22.88 5.28 16.86
C ILE A 98 23.39 4.91 18.26
N VAL A 99 24.71 4.87 18.42
CA VAL A 99 25.40 4.49 19.66
C VAL A 99 26.34 5.61 20.08
N GLY A 100 26.11 6.18 21.26
CA GLY A 100 26.98 7.19 21.86
C GLY A 100 27.87 6.57 22.92
N TYR A 101 29.18 6.88 22.88
CA TYR A 101 30.17 6.33 23.81
C TYR A 101 31.42 7.24 23.90
N ASN A 102 32.31 6.98 24.87
CA ASN A 102 33.42 7.89 25.21
C ASN A 102 34.84 7.29 25.09
N THR A 103 34.98 5.99 24.85
CA THR A 103 36.28 5.31 24.86
C THR A 103 36.70 4.84 23.46
N SER A 104 37.98 5.02 23.13
CA SER A 104 38.52 4.54 21.84
C SER A 104 38.55 3.01 21.73
N GLU A 105 38.59 2.29 22.86
CA GLU A 105 38.46 0.83 22.89
C GLU A 105 37.11 0.37 22.34
N THR A 106 36.02 1.04 22.72
CA THR A 106 34.68 0.76 22.20
C THR A 106 34.58 1.01 20.70
N THR A 107 35.27 2.04 20.17
CA THR A 107 35.37 2.25 18.71
C THR A 107 35.92 1.01 17.99
N ASN A 108 37.00 0.44 18.51
CA ASN A 108 37.63 -0.73 17.89
C ASN A 108 36.75 -1.96 17.99
N HIS A 109 36.18 -2.24 19.18
CA HIS A 109 35.29 -3.38 19.36
C HIS A 109 34.02 -3.29 18.49
N LEU A 110 33.39 -2.11 18.40
CA LEU A 110 32.23 -1.90 17.52
C LEU A 110 32.59 -2.10 16.05
N ALA A 111 33.74 -1.57 15.61
CA ALA A 111 34.19 -1.73 14.23
C ALA A 111 34.51 -3.20 13.89
N GLU A 112 35.15 -3.93 14.80
CA GLU A 112 35.45 -5.36 14.64
C GLU A 112 34.18 -6.20 14.63
N TRP A 113 33.27 -5.98 15.59
CA TRP A 113 31.98 -6.65 15.65
C TRP A 113 31.16 -6.40 14.38
N ALA A 114 31.02 -5.14 13.96
CA ALA A 114 30.21 -4.79 12.81
C ALA A 114 30.78 -5.39 11.51
N LYS A 115 32.12 -5.42 11.35
CA LYS A 115 32.75 -6.13 10.23
C LYS A 115 32.50 -7.63 10.28
N ALA A 116 32.61 -8.26 11.45
CA ALA A 116 32.36 -9.69 11.61
C ALA A 116 30.89 -10.06 11.33
N LYS A 117 29.95 -9.18 11.72
CA LYS A 117 28.51 -9.33 11.50
C LYS A 117 28.02 -8.75 10.19
N LYS A 118 28.91 -8.14 9.40
CA LYS A 118 28.62 -7.56 8.09
C LYS A 118 27.58 -6.45 8.16
N VAL A 119 27.62 -5.69 9.24
CA VAL A 119 26.78 -4.52 9.47
C VAL A 119 27.52 -3.29 8.95
N THR A 120 26.88 -2.54 8.07
CA THR A 120 27.39 -1.27 7.55
C THR A 120 27.36 -0.21 8.65
N PHE A 121 28.42 0.60 8.77
CA PHE A 121 28.53 1.62 9.82
C PHE A 121 29.35 2.84 9.42
N GLU A 122 29.05 3.98 10.04
CA GLU A 122 29.86 5.21 10.05
C GLU A 122 30.16 5.62 11.49
N LEU A 123 31.43 5.95 11.78
CA LEU A 123 31.93 6.37 13.10
C LEU A 123 32.34 7.82 13.04
N TRP A 124 31.91 8.59 14.02
CA TRP A 124 32.19 10.01 14.20
C TRP A 124 32.95 10.25 15.49
N GLU A 125 34.06 10.99 15.41
CA GLU A 125 34.75 11.57 16.56
C GLU A 125 34.29 13.01 16.73
N ILE A 126 33.79 13.35 17.92
CA ILE A 126 33.11 14.62 18.22
C ILE A 126 34.00 15.49 19.09
N GLY A 127 34.22 16.73 18.64
CA GLY A 127 34.95 17.76 19.37
C GLY A 127 34.11 18.38 20.49
N SER A 128 34.76 19.12 21.39
CA SER A 128 34.11 19.79 22.53
C SER A 128 33.07 20.84 22.13
N ASP A 129 33.08 21.29 20.88
CA ASP A 129 32.16 22.25 20.28
C ASP A 129 31.04 21.58 19.46
N ASN A 130 30.93 20.25 19.55
CA ASN A 130 30.04 19.37 18.80
C ASN A 130 30.35 19.25 17.29
N THR A 131 31.56 19.63 16.87
CA THR A 131 32.00 19.46 15.49
C THR A 131 32.52 18.03 15.26
N ILE A 132 32.19 17.43 14.13
CA ILE A 132 32.72 16.13 13.71
C ILE A 132 34.17 16.33 13.26
N LEU A 133 35.12 15.86 14.07
CA LEU A 133 36.56 15.97 13.83
C LEU A 133 37.04 14.92 12.84
N LYS A 134 36.50 13.70 12.93
CA LYS A 134 36.91 12.56 12.10
C LYS A 134 35.72 11.67 11.76
N LYS A 135 35.73 11.18 10.52
CA LYS A 135 34.76 10.20 10.00
C LYS A 135 35.51 8.96 9.51
N SER A 136 34.97 7.78 9.80
CA SER A 136 35.40 6.53 9.18
C SER A 136 34.19 5.65 8.95
N PHE A 137 34.20 4.82 7.91
CA PHE A 137 33.07 3.98 7.59
C PHE A 137 33.49 2.63 7.03
N PHE A 138 32.56 1.69 7.08
CA PHE A 138 32.65 0.37 6.49
C PHE A 138 31.33 0.06 5.80
N ARG A 139 31.40 -0.46 4.57
CA ARG A 139 30.23 -0.99 3.86
C ARG A 139 30.37 -2.49 3.72
N ASN A 140 29.25 -3.20 3.82
CA ASN A 140 29.20 -4.63 3.57
C ASN A 140 29.26 -4.95 2.07
N TYR A 141 30.40 -5.44 1.59
CA TYR A 141 30.62 -5.74 0.16
C TYR A 141 30.44 -7.22 -0.22
N GLU A 142 29.89 -8.06 0.65
CA GLU A 142 29.89 -9.51 0.40
C GLU A 142 28.93 -9.97 -0.69
N LYS A 143 27.74 -9.36 -0.78
CA LYS A 143 26.80 -9.63 -1.86
C LYS A 143 27.23 -8.81 -3.06
N LYS A 144 28.23 -9.33 -3.78
CA LYS A 144 28.65 -8.69 -5.02
C LYS A 144 27.51 -8.84 -6.03
N PRO A 145 27.05 -7.75 -6.64
CA PRO A 145 26.08 -7.79 -7.71
C PRO A 145 26.44 -8.80 -8.79
N GLU A 146 25.44 -9.51 -9.30
CA GLU A 146 25.53 -10.07 -10.62
C GLU A 146 25.78 -8.94 -11.62
N LYS A 147 26.75 -9.12 -12.52
CA LYS A 147 26.99 -8.16 -13.61
C LYS A 147 25.81 -8.09 -14.58
N GLU A 148 24.84 -8.99 -14.44
CA GLU A 148 23.73 -9.18 -15.36
C GLU A 148 22.79 -7.98 -15.41
N TRP A 149 22.25 -7.51 -14.27
CA TRP A 149 21.33 -6.37 -14.28
C TRP A 149 21.98 -5.09 -14.83
N ARG A 150 23.28 -4.88 -14.56
CA ARG A 150 24.04 -3.74 -15.11
C ARG A 150 24.14 -3.82 -16.62
N GLN A 151 24.42 -5.00 -17.15
CA GLN A 151 24.47 -5.23 -18.60
C GLN A 151 23.09 -5.03 -19.23
N ARG A 152 22.03 -5.55 -18.60
CA ARG A 152 20.65 -5.39 -19.06
C ARG A 152 20.25 -3.91 -19.12
N LEU A 153 20.51 -3.13 -18.06
CA LEU A 153 20.25 -1.68 -18.07
C LEU A 153 21.09 -0.93 -19.11
N SER A 154 22.36 -1.30 -19.30
CA SER A 154 23.19 -0.71 -20.35
C SER A 154 22.61 -0.99 -21.74
N ASN A 155 22.22 -2.24 -22.01
CA ASN A 155 21.60 -2.62 -23.27
C ASN A 155 20.27 -1.90 -23.49
N LEU A 156 19.46 -1.77 -22.45
CA LEU A 156 18.19 -1.06 -22.47
C LEU A 156 18.38 0.42 -22.81
N PHE A 157 19.39 1.07 -22.21
CA PHE A 157 19.73 2.46 -22.47
C PHE A 157 20.28 2.69 -23.90
N GLU A 158 20.98 1.71 -24.47
CA GLU A 158 21.51 1.77 -25.84
C GLU A 158 20.48 1.38 -26.91
N ARG A 159 19.31 0.86 -26.51
CA ARG A 159 18.24 0.47 -27.44
C ARG A 159 17.74 1.71 -28.19
N LYS A 160 17.66 1.60 -29.51
CA LYS A 160 17.04 2.63 -30.35
C LYS A 160 15.53 2.56 -30.19
N THR A 161 14.95 3.59 -29.61
CA THR A 161 13.50 3.73 -29.42
C THR A 161 13.02 5.08 -29.95
N SER A 162 11.75 5.44 -29.78
CA SER A 162 11.31 6.79 -30.10
C SER A 162 11.83 7.83 -29.11
N PRO A 163 11.89 9.13 -29.47
CA PRO A 163 12.46 10.17 -28.60
C PRO A 163 11.79 10.26 -27.22
N SER A 164 10.48 10.01 -27.13
CA SER A 164 9.75 10.04 -25.86
C SER A 164 10.19 8.91 -24.92
N ILE A 165 10.40 7.71 -25.46
CA ILE A 165 10.89 6.56 -24.70
C ILE A 165 12.36 6.77 -24.33
N GLU A 166 13.19 7.27 -25.25
CA GLU A 166 14.60 7.58 -24.97
C GLU A 166 14.74 8.57 -23.81
N LEU A 167 13.92 9.62 -23.77
CA LEU A 167 13.87 10.58 -22.67
C LEU A 167 13.46 9.91 -21.35
N ALA A 168 12.44 9.05 -21.36
CA ALA A 168 12.00 8.36 -20.15
C ALA A 168 13.07 7.35 -19.63
N LEU A 169 13.73 6.64 -20.55
CA LEU A 169 14.84 5.73 -20.26
C LEU A 169 16.07 6.46 -19.72
N SER A 170 16.30 7.69 -20.17
CA SER A 170 17.44 8.50 -19.74
C SER A 170 17.46 8.79 -18.24
N GLU A 171 16.28 8.81 -17.61
CA GLU A 171 16.13 8.89 -16.15
C GLU A 171 16.04 7.50 -15.52
N PHE A 172 15.27 6.57 -16.12
CA PHE A 172 15.02 5.24 -15.56
C PHE A 172 16.30 4.45 -15.28
N ALA A 173 17.18 4.31 -16.28
CA ALA A 173 18.34 3.43 -16.13
C ALA A 173 19.36 3.95 -15.09
N PRO A 174 19.76 5.24 -15.08
CA PRO A 174 20.63 5.77 -14.00
C PRO A 174 19.96 5.71 -12.63
N LEU A 175 18.66 5.99 -12.55
CA LEU A 175 17.92 6.00 -11.29
C LEU A 175 17.80 4.59 -10.69
N LEU A 176 17.45 3.59 -11.48
CA LEU A 176 17.41 2.19 -11.04
C LEU A 176 18.80 1.68 -10.70
N ALA A 177 19.82 1.98 -11.52
CA ALA A 177 21.18 1.57 -11.23
C ALA A 177 21.70 2.16 -9.90
N SER A 178 21.41 3.43 -9.63
CA SER A 178 21.74 4.08 -8.35
C SER A 178 21.00 3.46 -7.17
N THR A 179 19.72 3.13 -7.36
CA THR A 179 18.86 2.53 -6.34
C THR A 179 19.30 1.11 -5.99
N LEU A 180 19.49 0.24 -6.98
CA LEU A 180 19.98 -1.13 -6.81
C LEU A 180 21.37 -1.15 -6.16
N SER A 181 22.31 -0.33 -6.64
CA SER A 181 23.66 -0.27 -6.09
C SER A 181 23.72 0.14 -4.61
N ARG A 182 22.71 0.88 -4.13
CA ARG A 182 22.56 1.19 -2.70
C ARG A 182 21.89 0.05 -1.97
N LEU A 183 20.78 -0.49 -2.49
CA LEU A 183 20.04 -1.58 -1.85
C LEU A 183 20.86 -2.85 -1.69
N GLU A 184 21.78 -3.17 -2.60
CA GLU A 184 22.69 -4.30 -2.47
C GLU A 184 23.44 -4.34 -1.12
N ASP A 185 23.81 -3.16 -0.60
CA ASP A 185 24.54 -3.00 0.67
C ASP A 185 23.62 -3.08 1.91
N TYR A 186 22.30 -2.87 1.75
CA TYR A 186 21.38 -2.62 2.87
C TYR A 186 20.14 -3.52 2.89
N ASN A 187 19.51 -3.83 1.76
CA ASN A 187 18.38 -4.73 1.64
C ASN A 187 18.42 -5.46 0.28
N PHE A 188 19.10 -6.60 0.27
CA PHE A 188 19.28 -7.41 -0.93
C PHE A 188 17.97 -7.95 -1.50
N ASP A 189 17.05 -8.41 -0.66
CA ASP A 189 15.80 -9.01 -1.13
C ASP A 189 14.95 -7.97 -1.87
N MET A 190 14.95 -6.72 -1.39
CA MET A 190 14.30 -5.61 -2.08
C MET A 190 15.04 -5.22 -3.37
N SER A 191 16.37 -5.34 -3.40
CA SER A 191 17.15 -5.16 -4.63
C SER A 191 16.74 -6.17 -5.69
N GLU A 192 16.63 -7.45 -5.34
CA GLU A 192 16.23 -8.52 -6.25
C GLU A 192 14.84 -8.27 -6.84
N SER A 193 13.86 -7.91 -5.99
CA SER A 193 12.52 -7.58 -6.48
C SER A 193 12.52 -6.40 -7.46
N LEU A 194 13.32 -5.35 -7.22
CA LEU A 194 13.38 -4.19 -8.13
C LEU A 194 14.10 -4.48 -9.47
N ILE A 195 14.86 -5.58 -9.58
CA ILE A 195 15.44 -6.00 -10.87
C ILE A 195 14.34 -6.38 -11.87
N GLU A 196 13.21 -6.90 -11.40
CA GLU A 196 12.04 -7.26 -12.24
C GLU A 196 11.47 -6.06 -13.01
N LEU A 197 11.71 -4.83 -12.55
CA LEU A 197 11.31 -3.62 -13.27
C LEU A 197 12.03 -3.50 -14.62
N ILE A 198 13.20 -4.09 -14.78
CA ILE A 198 13.92 -4.13 -16.06
C ILE A 198 13.11 -4.94 -17.07
N GLU A 199 12.63 -6.12 -16.69
CA GLU A 199 11.78 -6.99 -17.52
C GLU A 199 10.50 -6.27 -17.91
N TYR A 200 9.85 -5.66 -16.92
CA TYR A 200 8.62 -4.93 -17.15
C TYR A 200 8.78 -3.77 -18.15
N VAL A 201 9.88 -3.01 -18.07
CA VAL A 201 10.16 -1.93 -19.03
C VAL A 201 10.56 -2.48 -20.41
N GLU A 202 11.33 -3.57 -20.46
CA GLU A 202 11.67 -4.25 -21.71
C GLU A 202 10.41 -4.74 -22.44
N GLU A 203 9.48 -5.36 -21.72
CA GLU A 203 8.18 -5.81 -22.23
C GLU A 203 7.32 -4.64 -22.69
N ALA A 204 7.20 -3.57 -21.89
CA ALA A 204 6.45 -2.39 -22.28
C ALA A 204 6.97 -1.83 -23.62
N ILE A 205 8.28 -1.70 -23.79
CA ILE A 205 8.85 -1.21 -25.06
C ILE A 205 8.52 -2.16 -26.22
N VAL A 206 8.69 -3.48 -26.04
CA VAL A 206 8.43 -4.46 -27.10
C VAL A 206 6.96 -4.48 -27.53
N SER A 207 6.03 -4.51 -26.56
CA SER A 207 4.59 -4.58 -26.83
C SER A 207 4.08 -3.37 -27.60
N PHE A 208 4.72 -2.21 -27.42
CA PHE A 208 4.32 -0.95 -28.04
C PHE A 208 5.05 -0.62 -29.34
N GLU A 209 6.19 -1.26 -29.65
CA GLU A 209 6.94 -1.08 -30.91
C GLU A 209 6.18 -1.60 -32.17
N PHE A 210 5.13 -2.43 -32.01
CA PHE A 210 4.40 -3.03 -33.13
C PHE A 210 3.27 -2.16 -33.72
N SER A 211 2.94 -1.01 -33.10
CA SER A 211 1.85 -0.12 -33.54
C SER A 211 2.19 1.36 -33.32
N LYS A 212 2.08 2.17 -34.38
CA LYS A 212 2.55 3.57 -34.49
C LYS A 212 2.16 4.51 -33.33
N ASP A 213 3.03 5.51 -33.07
CA ASP A 213 2.94 6.79 -32.33
C ASP A 213 2.14 6.89 -31.01
N GLN A 214 0.92 6.37 -30.91
CA GLN A 214 0.11 6.41 -29.68
C GLN A 214 0.64 5.45 -28.60
N ASN A 215 1.18 4.31 -29.02
CA ASN A 215 1.69 3.29 -28.10
C ASN A 215 3.03 3.69 -27.47
N ASP A 216 3.84 4.48 -28.17
CA ASP A 216 5.06 5.08 -27.62
C ASP A 216 4.77 6.05 -26.47
N ALA A 217 3.68 6.81 -26.56
CA ALA A 217 3.27 7.73 -25.50
C ALA A 217 2.86 6.97 -24.23
N ILE A 218 2.18 5.82 -24.38
CA ILE A 218 1.78 4.95 -23.27
C ILE A 218 3.01 4.30 -22.63
N ALA A 219 3.94 3.78 -23.43
CA ALA A 219 5.21 3.24 -22.96
C ALA A 219 5.99 4.29 -22.16
N ALA A 220 6.19 5.47 -22.74
CA ALA A 220 6.89 6.58 -22.09
C ALA A 220 6.20 7.06 -20.80
N ALA A 221 4.86 7.14 -20.78
CA ALA A 221 4.10 7.50 -19.59
C ALA A 221 4.23 6.45 -18.48
N THR A 222 4.28 5.17 -18.85
CA THR A 222 4.49 4.05 -17.92
C THR A 222 5.88 4.14 -17.28
N ILE A 223 6.94 4.29 -18.08
CA ILE A 223 8.32 4.46 -17.60
C ILE A 223 8.43 5.72 -16.73
N THR A 224 7.79 6.82 -17.13
CA THR A 224 7.78 8.08 -16.34
C THR A 224 7.10 7.88 -14.98
N THR A 225 6.04 7.08 -14.92
CA THR A 225 5.36 6.74 -13.67
C THR A 225 6.30 5.93 -12.76
N ILE A 226 7.02 4.95 -13.32
CA ILE A 226 8.05 4.20 -12.59
C ILE A 226 9.13 5.14 -12.04
N ASN A 227 9.66 6.04 -12.87
CA ASN A 227 10.66 7.04 -12.46
C ASN A 227 10.19 7.88 -11.27
N ALA A 228 8.93 8.35 -11.30
CA ALA A 228 8.36 9.14 -10.22
C ALA A 228 8.29 8.35 -8.89
N GLY A 229 7.91 7.07 -8.94
CA GLY A 229 7.88 6.21 -7.76
C GLY A 229 9.27 5.87 -7.24
N LEU A 230 10.17 5.48 -8.14
CA LEU A 230 11.54 5.09 -7.84
C LEU A 230 12.35 6.26 -7.29
N SER A 231 12.16 7.47 -7.81
CA SER A 231 12.83 8.68 -7.34
C SER A 231 12.44 9.02 -5.90
N ARG A 232 11.14 8.92 -5.58
CA ARG A 232 10.63 9.11 -4.21
C ARG A 232 11.16 8.03 -3.29
N PHE A 233 11.03 6.76 -3.67
CA PHE A 233 11.54 5.63 -2.89
C PHE A 233 13.04 5.79 -2.61
N SER A 234 13.85 6.07 -3.62
CA SER A 234 15.31 6.21 -3.50
C SER A 234 15.69 7.39 -2.59
N SER A 235 15.06 8.56 -2.76
CA SER A 235 15.32 9.75 -1.93
C SER A 235 14.82 9.61 -0.49
N GLN A 236 13.75 8.86 -0.25
CA GLN A 236 13.17 8.72 1.08
C GLN A 236 13.83 7.59 1.86
N SER A 237 13.99 6.43 1.23
CA SER A 237 14.48 5.22 1.89
C SER A 237 16.01 5.15 1.91
N LEU A 238 16.70 5.70 0.90
CA LEU A 238 18.15 5.52 0.70
C LEU A 238 18.96 6.81 0.85
N SER A 239 18.36 7.89 1.38
CA SER A 239 19.12 9.06 1.82
C SER A 239 19.67 8.84 3.23
N GLY A 240 20.78 9.49 3.55
CA GLY A 240 21.47 9.28 4.83
C GLY A 240 22.17 7.93 4.94
N VAL A 241 22.40 7.26 3.80
CA VAL A 241 23.28 6.10 3.70
C VAL A 241 24.74 6.55 3.56
N ILE A 242 25.69 5.64 3.80
CA ILE A 242 27.12 5.98 3.87
C ILE A 242 27.68 6.50 2.53
N PRO A 243 28.43 7.63 2.51
CA PRO A 243 28.68 8.51 3.64
C PRO A 243 27.42 9.33 3.98
N ILE A 244 27.01 9.32 5.25
CA ILE A 244 25.72 9.89 5.71
C ILE A 244 25.59 11.35 5.29
N THR A 245 26.69 12.10 5.34
CA THR A 245 26.71 13.53 5.01
C THR A 245 26.59 13.83 3.51
N ALA A 246 26.64 12.82 2.63
CA ALA A 246 26.69 13.01 1.17
C ALA A 246 25.30 13.16 0.53
N THR A 247 24.24 12.66 1.17
CA THR A 247 22.88 12.63 0.60
C THR A 247 21.86 13.22 1.56
N GLU A 248 20.81 13.85 1.02
CA GLU A 248 19.68 14.36 1.79
C GLU A 248 18.37 13.77 1.30
N SER A 249 17.44 13.59 2.22
CA SER A 249 16.06 13.24 1.87
C SER A 249 15.25 14.49 1.60
N HIS A 250 14.39 14.44 0.58
CA HIS A 250 13.42 15.50 0.31
C HIS A 250 12.20 15.45 1.26
N PHE A 251 12.21 14.55 2.24
CA PHE A 251 11.33 14.63 3.38
C PHE A 251 12.02 15.42 4.51
N TRP A 252 11.81 16.73 4.56
CA TRP A 252 12.65 17.66 5.32
C TRP A 252 12.88 17.31 6.79
N VAL A 253 11.85 16.84 7.48
CA VAL A 253 11.95 16.44 8.91
C VAL A 253 12.73 15.13 9.12
N HIS A 254 13.01 14.40 8.04
CA HIS A 254 13.86 13.22 7.94
C HIS A 254 15.02 13.43 6.94
N SER A 255 15.42 14.67 6.67
CA SER A 255 16.45 14.98 5.67
C SER A 255 17.83 14.36 5.94
N LEU A 256 18.17 14.06 7.20
CA LEU A 256 19.45 13.46 7.60
C LEU A 256 19.53 11.96 7.34
N PHE A 257 18.60 11.15 7.88
CA PHE A 257 18.64 9.68 7.79
C PHE A 257 17.60 9.08 6.84
N GLY A 258 16.64 9.88 6.36
CA GLY A 258 15.50 9.37 5.61
C GLY A 258 14.54 8.54 6.47
N ILE A 259 13.78 7.68 5.78
CA ILE A 259 12.72 6.81 6.34
C ILE A 259 12.84 5.36 5.86
N GLY A 260 14.07 4.89 5.66
CA GLY A 260 14.39 3.54 5.21
C GLY A 260 13.69 2.39 5.94
N ILE A 261 13.67 2.38 7.27
CA ILE A 261 12.97 1.35 8.06
C ILE A 261 11.47 1.39 7.80
N ALA A 262 10.89 2.59 7.65
CA ALA A 262 9.48 2.70 7.28
C ALA A 262 9.21 2.17 5.87
N GLY A 263 10.11 2.42 4.92
CA GLY A 263 10.07 1.87 3.57
C GLY A 263 10.16 0.34 3.54
N ILE A 264 11.08 -0.25 4.32
CA ILE A 264 11.20 -1.71 4.46
C ILE A 264 9.94 -2.31 5.09
N GLY A 265 9.44 -1.71 6.18
CA GLY A 265 8.21 -2.18 6.82
C GLY A 265 6.99 -2.13 5.91
N LEU A 266 6.86 -1.07 5.10
CA LEU A 266 5.80 -0.95 4.10
C LEU A 266 5.94 -2.00 2.99
N SER A 267 7.14 -2.21 2.47
CA SER A 267 7.41 -3.22 1.44
C SER A 267 7.11 -4.63 1.94
N ASN A 268 7.49 -4.97 3.19
CA ASN A 268 7.17 -6.26 3.79
C ASN A 268 5.66 -6.49 3.93
N LEU A 269 4.89 -5.45 4.30
CA LEU A 269 3.44 -5.51 4.36
C LEU A 269 2.83 -5.77 2.97
N VAL A 270 3.25 -5.00 1.96
CA VAL A 270 2.75 -5.16 0.59
C VAL A 270 3.11 -6.53 0.04
N ARG A 271 4.36 -6.96 0.23
CA ARG A 271 4.82 -8.29 -0.18
C ARG A 271 4.00 -9.39 0.44
N PHE A 272 3.70 -9.31 1.73
CA PHE A 272 2.80 -10.26 2.40
C PHE A 272 1.42 -10.32 1.71
N ILE A 273 0.82 -9.18 1.40
CA ILE A 273 -0.49 -9.14 0.72
C ILE A 273 -0.39 -9.72 -0.70
N SER A 274 0.61 -9.32 -1.47
CA SER A 274 0.85 -9.83 -2.83
C SER A 274 1.12 -11.33 -2.83
N ASP A 275 1.85 -11.85 -1.85
CA ASP A 275 2.13 -13.28 -1.70
C ASP A 275 0.89 -14.11 -1.37
N LYS A 276 -0.12 -13.53 -0.71
CA LYS A 276 -1.36 -14.24 -0.33
C LYS A 276 -2.47 -14.05 -1.35
N VAL A 277 -2.78 -12.80 -1.68
CA VAL A 277 -3.89 -12.45 -2.58
C VAL A 277 -3.42 -12.44 -4.04
N GLY A 278 -2.21 -11.96 -4.33
CA GLY A 278 -1.66 -11.99 -5.69
C GLY A 278 -1.51 -13.41 -6.23
N LYS A 279 -1.07 -14.37 -5.39
CA LYS A 279 -1.01 -15.80 -5.76
C LYS A 279 -2.36 -16.47 -5.97
N ALA A 280 -3.47 -15.80 -5.65
CA ALA A 280 -4.78 -16.27 -6.06
C ALA A 280 -5.01 -16.10 -7.56
N TYR A 281 -4.21 -15.25 -8.22
CA TYR A 281 -4.23 -14.98 -9.67
C TYR A 281 -5.65 -14.73 -10.20
N ILE A 282 -6.44 -13.95 -9.46
CA ILE A 282 -7.86 -13.70 -9.75
C ILE A 282 -8.07 -13.20 -11.18
N PRO A 283 -7.32 -12.19 -11.70
CA PRO A 283 -7.48 -11.74 -13.08
C PRO A 283 -7.26 -12.86 -14.10
N ASN A 284 -6.17 -13.63 -13.97
CA ASN A 284 -5.88 -14.74 -14.88
C ASN A 284 -6.93 -15.85 -14.81
N LYS A 285 -7.49 -16.12 -13.63
CA LYS A 285 -8.58 -17.10 -13.49
C LYS A 285 -9.86 -16.62 -14.15
N VAL A 286 -10.18 -15.32 -14.05
CA VAL A 286 -11.32 -14.72 -14.76
C VAL A 286 -11.10 -14.80 -16.27
N GLU A 287 -9.90 -14.53 -16.76
CA GLU A 287 -9.53 -14.67 -18.17
C GLU A 287 -9.76 -16.09 -18.71
N GLN A 288 -9.43 -17.13 -17.92
CA GLN A 288 -9.65 -18.54 -18.29
C GLN A 288 -11.14 -18.90 -18.47
N LEU A 289 -12.08 -18.07 -18.01
CA LEU A 289 -13.50 -18.26 -18.31
C LEU A 289 -13.81 -18.10 -19.81
N SER A 290 -12.95 -17.43 -20.58
CA SER A 290 -13.05 -17.37 -22.04
C SER A 290 -12.82 -18.71 -22.74
N CYS A 291 -12.14 -19.65 -22.08
CA CYS A 291 -11.92 -21.00 -22.60
C CYS A 291 -13.06 -21.97 -22.26
N LYS A 292 -14.04 -21.55 -21.46
CA LYS A 292 -15.13 -22.38 -20.99
C LYS A 292 -16.36 -22.16 -21.87
N ASN A 293 -16.53 -23.04 -22.86
CA ASN A 293 -17.61 -22.95 -23.85
C ASN A 293 -18.77 -23.90 -23.54
N ASP A 294 -18.59 -24.78 -22.55
CA ASP A 294 -19.60 -25.75 -22.15
C ASP A 294 -20.59 -25.12 -21.16
N ALA A 295 -21.89 -25.34 -21.40
CA ALA A 295 -22.99 -24.89 -20.54
C ALA A 295 -22.87 -23.40 -20.15
N VAL A 296 -22.70 -22.53 -21.13
CA VAL A 296 -22.61 -21.08 -20.93
C VAL A 296 -23.89 -20.56 -20.24
N PRO A 297 -23.79 -19.88 -19.09
CA PRO A 297 -24.96 -19.46 -18.33
C PRO A 297 -25.61 -18.22 -18.93
N GLN A 298 -26.94 -18.22 -19.00
CA GLN A 298 -27.73 -17.01 -19.26
C GLN A 298 -27.97 -16.28 -17.92
N LEU A 299 -27.01 -15.43 -17.53
CA LEU A 299 -26.95 -14.84 -16.19
C LEU A 299 -28.20 -14.03 -15.80
N SER A 300 -28.85 -13.38 -16.77
CA SER A 300 -30.09 -12.61 -16.58
C SER A 300 -31.30 -13.47 -16.20
N HIS A 301 -31.29 -14.77 -16.50
CA HIS A 301 -32.40 -15.69 -16.20
C HIS A 301 -32.36 -16.28 -14.80
N PHE A 302 -31.25 -16.15 -14.07
CA PHE A 302 -31.16 -16.72 -12.73
C PHE A 302 -31.85 -15.84 -11.68
N HIS A 303 -32.75 -16.44 -10.91
CA HIS A 303 -33.34 -15.80 -9.75
C HIS A 303 -32.31 -15.56 -8.64
N SER A 304 -32.63 -14.63 -7.74
CA SER A 304 -31.76 -14.23 -6.62
C SER A 304 -31.30 -15.38 -5.73
N ASN A 305 -32.17 -16.36 -5.52
CA ASN A 305 -31.93 -17.48 -4.59
C ASN A 305 -31.31 -18.71 -5.26
N ASP A 306 -30.99 -18.65 -6.55
CA ASP A 306 -30.43 -19.77 -7.28
C ASP A 306 -29.11 -20.24 -6.66
N ASN A 307 -28.87 -21.55 -6.67
CA ASN A 307 -27.63 -22.14 -6.17
C ASN A 307 -26.43 -21.76 -7.04
N PHE A 308 -26.66 -21.32 -8.29
CA PHE A 308 -25.64 -20.72 -9.14
C PHE A 308 -24.85 -19.64 -8.40
N TRP A 309 -25.53 -18.68 -7.78
CA TRP A 309 -24.92 -17.54 -7.07
C TRP A 309 -24.20 -17.90 -5.77
N LYS A 310 -24.33 -19.15 -5.31
CA LYS A 310 -23.65 -19.66 -4.10
C LYS A 310 -22.39 -20.44 -4.43
N THR A 311 -22.14 -20.71 -5.71
CA THR A 311 -21.00 -21.49 -6.16
C THR A 311 -19.80 -20.58 -6.41
N ASN A 312 -18.62 -21.02 -6.00
CA ASN A 312 -17.37 -20.35 -6.35
C ASN A 312 -16.83 -20.92 -7.67
N TYR A 313 -16.76 -20.10 -8.71
CA TYR A 313 -16.29 -20.53 -10.02
C TYR A 313 -14.79 -20.33 -10.28
N ILE A 314 -14.08 -19.58 -9.44
CA ILE A 314 -12.62 -19.36 -9.60
C ILE A 314 -11.76 -20.37 -8.85
N ASP A 315 -12.28 -20.99 -7.79
CA ASP A 315 -11.53 -22.00 -7.03
C ASP A 315 -11.28 -23.28 -7.83
N GLY A 316 -12.14 -23.57 -8.82
CA GLY A 316 -12.00 -24.73 -9.70
C GLY A 316 -11.05 -24.54 -10.89
N ILE A 317 -10.44 -23.36 -11.04
CA ILE A 317 -9.56 -23.02 -12.18
C ILE A 317 -8.10 -23.17 -11.75
N GLU A 318 -7.38 -24.11 -12.37
CA GLU A 318 -5.95 -24.31 -12.21
C GLU A 318 -5.16 -23.64 -13.35
N LEU A 319 -4.20 -22.79 -13.00
CA LEU A 319 -3.31 -22.14 -13.97
C LEU A 319 -2.09 -23.02 -14.22
N LYS A 320 -1.84 -23.37 -15.48
CA LYS A 320 -0.69 -24.23 -15.86
C LYS A 320 0.65 -23.53 -15.66
N ASN A 321 0.72 -22.25 -16.00
CA ASN A 321 1.91 -21.40 -15.88
C ASN A 321 1.48 -20.04 -15.31
N PRO A 322 1.40 -19.89 -13.98
CA PRO A 322 1.05 -18.61 -13.40
C PRO A 322 2.14 -17.57 -13.72
N PRO A 323 1.76 -16.32 -14.06
CA PRO A 323 2.73 -15.26 -14.28
C PRO A 323 3.49 -14.93 -12.98
N PRO A 324 4.67 -14.28 -13.07
CA PRO A 324 5.33 -13.74 -11.89
C PRO A 324 4.41 -12.71 -11.21
N LEU A 325 4.55 -12.59 -9.89
CA LEU A 325 3.85 -11.53 -9.16
C LEU A 325 4.52 -10.20 -9.47
N SER A 326 3.73 -9.16 -9.71
CA SER A 326 4.27 -7.82 -9.94
C SER A 326 4.96 -7.30 -8.69
N THR A 327 6.20 -6.84 -8.84
CA THR A 327 6.89 -6.08 -7.80
C THR A 327 6.42 -4.62 -7.80
N ASP A 328 5.91 -4.19 -6.64
CA ASP A 328 5.45 -2.82 -6.44
C ASP A 328 6.50 -1.93 -5.80
N ILE A 329 6.73 -0.77 -6.40
CA ILE A 329 7.51 0.30 -5.78
C ILE A 329 6.62 0.98 -4.75
N THR A 330 6.90 0.71 -3.48
CA THR A 330 6.21 1.34 -2.35
C THR A 330 6.94 2.59 -1.91
N PHE A 331 6.25 3.73 -1.80
CA PHE A 331 6.85 4.98 -1.32
C PHE A 331 5.85 5.87 -0.60
N PHE A 332 6.35 6.93 0.04
CA PHE A 332 5.49 7.89 0.74
C PHE A 332 5.29 9.17 -0.10
N SER A 333 4.05 9.64 -0.24
CA SER A 333 3.69 10.83 -1.01
C SER A 333 3.13 11.93 -0.12
N GLY A 334 3.53 13.18 -0.39
CA GLY A 334 2.91 14.36 0.24
C GLY A 334 1.71 14.91 -0.54
N ARG A 335 1.52 14.47 -1.79
CA ARG A 335 0.49 14.99 -2.71
C ARG A 335 -0.71 14.05 -2.82
N ASP A 336 -0.42 12.78 -2.94
CA ASP A 336 -1.39 11.74 -3.20
C ASP A 336 -1.72 11.08 -1.86
N GLY A 337 -3.00 10.79 -1.63
CA GLY A 337 -3.41 9.96 -0.50
C GLY A 337 -2.81 8.55 -0.61
N PHE A 338 -3.52 7.57 -0.05
CA PHE A 338 -3.30 6.21 -0.51
C PHE A 338 -3.63 6.17 -2.02
N LYS A 339 -2.73 5.59 -2.83
CA LYS A 339 -2.95 5.50 -4.28
C LYS A 339 -2.23 4.32 -4.91
N ALA A 340 -2.95 3.58 -5.73
CA ALA A 340 -2.42 2.56 -6.60
C ALA A 340 -2.26 2.99 -8.06
N HIS A 341 -1.07 2.72 -8.60
CA HIS A 341 -0.78 2.67 -10.03
C HIS A 341 -0.21 1.28 -10.38
N LEU A 342 -0.02 1.00 -11.68
CA LEU A 342 0.33 -0.33 -12.18
C LEU A 342 1.58 -0.93 -11.49
N THR A 343 2.63 -0.14 -11.32
CA THR A 343 3.91 -0.54 -10.69
C THR A 343 4.22 0.17 -9.37
N ASN A 344 3.33 1.05 -8.91
CA ASN A 344 3.58 1.93 -7.77
C ASN A 344 2.44 1.86 -6.76
N LEU A 345 2.79 1.86 -5.48
CA LEU A 345 1.88 2.05 -4.36
C LEU A 345 2.37 3.23 -3.51
N SER A 346 1.57 4.29 -3.45
CA SER A 346 1.88 5.45 -2.62
C SER A 346 1.05 5.48 -1.34
N VAL A 347 1.70 5.85 -0.25
CA VAL A 347 1.08 6.04 1.07
C VAL A 347 1.30 7.49 1.52
N PRO A 348 0.37 8.16 2.22
CA PRO A 348 0.57 9.52 2.71
C PRO A 348 1.78 9.64 3.64
N LEU A 349 2.60 10.70 3.51
CA LEU A 349 3.73 10.98 4.41
C LEU A 349 3.32 11.05 5.89
N THR A 350 2.09 11.50 6.18
CA THR A 350 1.54 11.57 7.54
C THR A 350 1.55 10.22 8.25
N THR A 351 1.42 9.12 7.51
CA THR A 351 1.44 7.75 8.08
C THR A 351 2.78 7.41 8.74
N VAL A 352 3.89 8.03 8.32
CA VAL A 352 5.21 7.85 8.97
C VAL A 352 5.15 8.18 10.46
N PHE A 353 4.32 9.15 10.83
CA PHE A 353 4.15 9.66 12.19
C PHE A 353 2.87 9.19 12.88
N SER A 354 1.93 8.64 12.11
CA SER A 354 0.54 8.45 12.55
C SER A 354 -0.05 7.09 12.22
N CYS A 355 0.73 6.12 11.73
CA CYS A 355 0.23 4.79 11.38
C CYS A 355 -0.32 3.99 12.57
N ASN A 356 -0.04 4.43 13.80
CA ASN A 356 -0.68 3.91 15.02
C ASN A 356 -2.15 4.35 15.18
N SER A 357 -2.58 5.39 14.46
CA SER A 357 -3.94 5.94 14.58
C SER A 357 -4.91 5.32 13.57
N GLU A 358 -6.19 5.24 13.95
CA GLU A 358 -7.26 4.71 13.10
C GLU A 358 -7.44 5.52 11.80
N LYS A 359 -7.10 6.81 11.82
CA LYS A 359 -7.24 7.72 10.69
C LYS A 359 -6.15 7.55 9.62
N TRP A 360 -4.94 7.17 10.03
CA TRP A 360 -3.76 7.08 9.16
C TRP A 360 -3.15 5.68 9.16
N THR A 361 -3.95 4.67 9.45
CA THR A 361 -3.52 3.27 9.49
C THR A 361 -2.99 2.80 8.14
N LEU A 362 -1.94 1.98 8.17
CA LEU A 362 -1.40 1.33 6.98
C LEU A 362 -2.36 0.29 6.39
N LEU A 363 -3.37 -0.15 7.14
CA LEU A 363 -4.41 -1.07 6.63
C LEU A 363 -5.13 -0.50 5.41
N THR A 364 -5.22 0.83 5.27
CA THR A 364 -5.83 1.49 4.10
C THR A 364 -5.17 1.08 2.78
N ILE A 365 -3.92 0.60 2.79
CA ILE A 365 -3.25 0.12 1.58
C ILE A 365 -3.95 -1.11 0.96
N THR A 366 -4.71 -1.88 1.75
CA THR A 366 -5.45 -3.04 1.21
C THR A 366 -6.45 -2.60 0.15
N HIS A 367 -7.13 -1.48 0.38
CA HIS A 367 -8.06 -0.86 -0.57
C HIS A 367 -7.39 -0.49 -1.89
N GLU A 368 -6.19 0.10 -1.84
CA GLU A 368 -5.42 0.44 -3.04
C GLU A 368 -4.94 -0.80 -3.80
N ILE A 369 -4.53 -1.84 -3.09
CA ILE A 369 -4.16 -3.12 -3.71
C ILE A 369 -5.40 -3.75 -4.39
N CYS A 370 -6.60 -3.62 -3.81
CA CYS A 370 -7.83 -4.03 -4.46
C CYS A 370 -8.05 -3.28 -5.78
N HIS A 371 -7.84 -1.97 -5.84
CA HIS A 371 -7.89 -1.22 -7.11
C HIS A 371 -6.97 -1.82 -8.16
N LYS A 372 -5.75 -2.23 -7.81
CA LYS A 372 -4.82 -2.84 -8.79
C LYS A 372 -5.35 -4.15 -9.35
N ILE A 373 -5.76 -5.06 -8.46
CA ILE A 373 -6.28 -6.37 -8.84
C ILE A 373 -7.52 -6.20 -9.71
N LEU A 374 -8.43 -5.31 -9.30
CA LEU A 374 -9.71 -5.13 -9.97
C LEU A 374 -9.60 -4.33 -11.26
N LYS A 375 -8.62 -3.43 -11.44
CA LYS A 375 -8.33 -2.83 -12.75
C LYS A 375 -7.96 -3.90 -13.78
N ALA A 376 -7.17 -4.90 -13.42
CA ALA A 376 -6.85 -6.01 -14.31
C ALA A 376 -8.07 -6.91 -14.62
N VAL A 377 -8.99 -7.07 -13.66
CA VAL A 377 -10.28 -7.75 -13.93
C VAL A 377 -11.17 -6.91 -14.84
N LEU A 378 -11.27 -5.61 -14.58
CA LEU A 378 -12.10 -4.69 -15.34
C LEU A 378 -11.59 -4.50 -16.77
N SER A 379 -10.28 -4.56 -17.02
CA SER A 379 -9.74 -4.54 -18.38
C SER A 379 -10.17 -5.76 -19.21
N LEU A 380 -10.52 -6.88 -18.56
CA LEU A 380 -11.11 -8.04 -19.23
C LEU A 380 -12.63 -7.86 -19.48
N ILE A 381 -13.29 -6.90 -18.84
CA ILE A 381 -14.76 -6.73 -18.90
C ILE A 381 -15.13 -5.52 -19.77
N TYR A 382 -14.42 -4.40 -19.60
CA TYR A 382 -14.65 -3.16 -20.31
C TYR A 382 -13.96 -3.19 -21.68
N PRO A 383 -14.60 -2.66 -22.73
CA PRO A 383 -14.01 -2.59 -24.05
C PRO A 383 -12.94 -1.50 -24.13
N ILE A 384 -11.93 -1.76 -24.95
CA ILE A 384 -10.83 -0.84 -25.23
C ILE A 384 -10.94 -0.26 -26.65
N ASP A 385 -10.24 0.84 -26.90
CA ASP A 385 -10.09 1.43 -28.23
C ASP A 385 -8.98 0.67 -29.00
N GLY A 386 -9.25 0.14 -30.21
CA GLY A 386 -8.23 -0.42 -31.11
C GLY A 386 -8.28 -1.93 -31.38
N THR A 387 -7.24 -2.51 -31.97
CA THR A 387 -7.13 -3.95 -32.31
C THR A 387 -6.48 -4.76 -31.18
N VAL A 388 -7.00 -5.95 -30.88
CA VAL A 388 -6.76 -6.67 -29.60
C VAL A 388 -5.74 -7.80 -29.66
N ASP A 389 -5.01 -7.93 -28.54
CA ASP A 389 -4.39 -9.18 -28.06
C ASP A 389 -5.46 -10.20 -27.62
N GLU A 390 -5.09 -11.48 -27.47
CA GLU A 390 -6.03 -12.53 -27.03
C GLU A 390 -6.69 -12.18 -25.68
N GLY A 391 -8.02 -12.35 -25.58
CA GLY A 391 -8.77 -12.19 -24.34
C GLY A 391 -9.38 -10.80 -24.08
N LEU A 392 -8.91 -9.73 -24.75
CA LEU A 392 -9.50 -8.38 -24.64
C LEU A 392 -10.67 -8.18 -25.63
N ILE A 393 -11.47 -7.13 -25.44
CA ILE A 393 -12.61 -6.82 -26.33
C ILE A 393 -12.58 -5.36 -26.78
N THR A 394 -12.86 -5.12 -28.06
CA THR A 394 -12.89 -3.76 -28.63
C THR A 394 -14.26 -3.11 -28.41
N LYS A 395 -14.33 -1.78 -28.50
CA LYS A 395 -15.63 -1.07 -28.46
C LYS A 395 -16.56 -1.49 -29.60
N GLU A 396 -16.01 -1.77 -30.78
CA GLU A 396 -16.76 -2.28 -31.93
C GLU A 396 -17.33 -3.68 -31.65
N ASP A 397 -16.50 -4.61 -31.15
CA ASP A 397 -16.92 -5.97 -30.83
C ASP A 397 -17.92 -6.01 -29.68
N ALA A 398 -17.72 -5.20 -28.64
CA ALA A 398 -18.67 -5.06 -27.54
C ALA A 398 -20.01 -4.51 -28.03
N SER A 399 -19.99 -3.51 -28.91
CA SER A 399 -21.20 -2.97 -29.52
C SER A 399 -21.90 -4.02 -30.38
N HIS A 400 -21.17 -4.78 -31.18
CA HIS A 400 -21.75 -5.87 -31.97
C HIS A 400 -22.38 -6.93 -31.05
N LEU A 401 -21.63 -7.43 -30.07
CA LEU A 401 -22.08 -8.47 -29.14
C LEU A 401 -23.28 -8.04 -28.29
N PHE A 402 -23.34 -6.78 -27.88
CA PHE A 402 -24.45 -6.28 -27.07
C PHE A 402 -25.75 -6.08 -27.88
N HIS A 403 -25.62 -5.75 -29.16
CA HIS A 403 -26.79 -5.53 -30.04
C HIS A 403 -27.17 -6.76 -30.86
N SER A 404 -26.27 -7.74 -30.99
CA SER A 404 -26.60 -9.01 -31.64
C SER A 404 -27.51 -9.82 -30.71
N GLU A 405 -28.53 -10.46 -31.27
CA GLU A 405 -29.34 -11.47 -30.55
C GLU A 405 -28.56 -12.80 -30.39
N GLU A 406 -27.23 -12.77 -30.54
CA GLU A 406 -26.39 -13.95 -30.47
C GLU A 406 -26.15 -14.36 -29.01
N GLU A 407 -26.23 -15.66 -28.74
CA GLU A 407 -25.91 -16.18 -27.42
C GLU A 407 -24.40 -16.04 -27.13
N PRO A 408 -24.01 -15.78 -25.87
CA PRO A 408 -22.60 -15.68 -25.51
C PRO A 408 -21.88 -17.01 -25.79
N LYS A 409 -20.73 -16.92 -26.47
CA LYS A 409 -19.92 -18.08 -26.88
C LYS A 409 -19.20 -18.79 -25.73
N ASP A 410 -18.93 -18.07 -24.65
CA ASP A 410 -18.14 -18.52 -23.50
C ASP A 410 -18.60 -17.83 -22.20
N TRP A 411 -18.11 -18.30 -21.06
CA TRP A 411 -18.50 -17.76 -19.76
C TRP A 411 -18.07 -16.30 -19.54
N LEU A 412 -16.93 -15.88 -20.10
CA LEU A 412 -16.47 -14.49 -19.96
C LEU A 412 -17.35 -13.54 -20.77
N ALA A 413 -17.76 -13.93 -21.98
CA ALA A 413 -18.73 -13.21 -22.80
C ALA A 413 -20.09 -13.06 -22.10
N ALA A 414 -20.57 -14.12 -21.44
CA ALA A 414 -21.80 -14.06 -20.66
C ALA A 414 -21.70 -13.06 -19.49
N ILE A 415 -20.57 -13.05 -18.77
CA ILE A 415 -20.31 -12.09 -17.69
C ILE A 415 -20.25 -10.65 -18.22
N ARG A 416 -19.56 -10.42 -19.35
CA ARG A 416 -19.46 -9.12 -20.01
C ARG A 416 -20.85 -8.56 -20.33
N MET A 417 -21.65 -9.30 -21.09
CA MET A 417 -22.99 -8.86 -21.49
C MET A 417 -23.87 -8.53 -20.28
N TRP A 418 -23.83 -9.38 -19.24
CA TRP A 418 -24.59 -9.16 -18.02
C TRP A 418 -24.16 -7.91 -17.24
N LEU A 419 -22.85 -7.63 -17.15
CA LEU A 419 -22.34 -6.42 -16.51
C LEU A 419 -22.62 -5.17 -17.35
N TRP A 420 -22.56 -5.25 -18.67
CA TRP A 420 -22.93 -4.15 -19.56
C TRP A 420 -24.40 -3.80 -19.47
N GLU A 421 -25.28 -4.81 -19.40
CA GLU A 421 -26.70 -4.63 -19.13
C GLU A 421 -26.92 -3.96 -17.76
N THR A 422 -26.18 -4.40 -16.73
CA THR A 422 -26.21 -3.77 -15.41
C THR A 422 -25.84 -2.29 -15.47
N ILE A 423 -24.79 -1.93 -16.22
CA ILE A 423 -24.36 -0.53 -16.38
C ILE A 423 -25.44 0.31 -17.08
N ASN A 424 -26.11 -0.23 -18.10
CA ASN A 424 -27.23 0.46 -18.74
C ASN A 424 -28.43 0.64 -17.80
N ILE A 425 -28.71 -0.34 -16.93
CA ILE A 425 -29.74 -0.21 -15.89
C ILE A 425 -29.37 0.92 -14.91
N ILE A 426 -28.10 1.02 -14.50
CA ILE A 426 -27.62 2.10 -13.62
C ILE A 426 -27.80 3.47 -14.30
N ASP A 427 -27.49 3.60 -15.60
CA ASP A 427 -27.64 4.88 -16.30
C ASP A 427 -29.12 5.27 -16.51
N GLY A 428 -29.97 4.30 -16.84
CA GLY A 428 -31.41 4.50 -16.92
C GLY A 428 -32.01 4.89 -15.57
N GLU A 429 -31.51 4.31 -14.48
CA GLU A 429 -31.90 4.61 -13.11
C GLU A 429 -31.54 6.04 -12.70
N ASP A 430 -30.31 6.49 -12.98
CA ASP A 430 -29.88 7.89 -12.77
C ASP A 430 -30.73 8.88 -13.57
N HIS A 431 -31.09 8.54 -14.82
CA HIS A 431 -31.99 9.35 -15.63
C HIS A 431 -33.39 9.47 -14.99
N CYS A 432 -33.93 8.37 -14.46
CA CYS A 432 -35.24 8.35 -13.79
C CYS A 432 -35.24 9.20 -12.52
N ILE A 433 -34.21 9.08 -11.69
CA ILE A 433 -34.06 9.87 -10.45
C ILE A 433 -33.90 11.36 -10.79
N SER A 434 -32.96 11.70 -11.68
CA SER A 434 -32.67 13.09 -12.03
C SER A 434 -33.87 13.80 -12.69
N SER A 435 -34.75 13.06 -13.35
CA SER A 435 -35.97 13.57 -13.97
C SER A 435 -37.22 13.54 -13.07
N ASN A 436 -37.11 13.10 -11.80
CA ASN A 436 -38.24 12.86 -10.88
C ASN A 436 -39.31 11.90 -11.44
N LYS A 437 -38.92 10.98 -12.32
CA LYS A 437 -39.80 9.96 -12.91
C LYS A 437 -39.46 8.60 -12.32
N ILE A 438 -39.91 8.38 -11.09
CA ILE A 438 -39.74 7.09 -10.40
C ILE A 438 -40.94 6.19 -10.74
N ASP A 439 -41.10 5.82 -12.01
CA ASP A 439 -42.09 4.80 -12.42
C ASP A 439 -41.36 3.67 -13.16
N ASP A 440 -41.73 2.41 -12.85
CA ASP A 440 -40.99 1.19 -13.25
C ASP A 440 -40.93 0.99 -14.78
N SER A 441 -41.73 1.72 -15.56
CA SER A 441 -41.81 1.58 -17.01
C SER A 441 -40.77 2.38 -17.80
N ASP A 442 -39.99 3.27 -17.16
CA ASP A 442 -39.12 4.25 -17.85
C ASP A 442 -37.63 3.87 -17.93
N TYR A 443 -37.21 2.68 -17.46
CA TYR A 443 -35.82 2.20 -17.57
C TYR A 443 -35.34 1.95 -19.02
N ASN A 444 -36.25 1.93 -20.00
CA ASN A 444 -35.96 1.72 -21.42
C ASN A 444 -35.53 3.01 -22.14
N VAL A 445 -34.65 3.81 -21.53
CA VAL A 445 -33.95 4.86 -22.29
C VAL A 445 -32.90 4.15 -23.14
N LYS A 446 -33.00 4.29 -24.46
CA LYS A 446 -32.03 3.71 -25.40
C LYS A 446 -30.74 4.53 -25.35
N ILE A 447 -29.93 4.31 -24.32
CA ILE A 447 -28.66 5.02 -24.13
C ILE A 447 -27.54 4.27 -24.87
N SER A 448 -26.57 5.02 -25.38
CA SER A 448 -25.38 4.46 -26.00
C SER A 448 -24.58 3.68 -24.95
N LEU A 449 -24.42 2.36 -25.15
CA LEU A 449 -23.66 1.51 -24.22
C LEU A 449 -22.28 2.10 -23.90
N MET A 450 -21.57 2.62 -24.91
CA MET A 450 -20.22 3.17 -24.71
C MET A 450 -20.25 4.43 -23.83
N GLU A 451 -21.27 5.29 -23.98
CA GLU A 451 -21.42 6.48 -23.14
C GLU A 451 -21.73 6.08 -21.69
N SER A 452 -22.61 5.10 -21.48
CA SER A 452 -22.89 4.54 -20.15
C SER A 452 -21.63 3.97 -19.51
N MET A 453 -20.85 3.19 -20.27
CA MET A 453 -19.63 2.56 -19.78
C MET A 453 -18.56 3.59 -19.39
N ASP A 454 -18.31 4.59 -20.23
CA ASP A 454 -17.34 5.65 -19.94
C ASP A 454 -17.80 6.49 -18.74
N ARG A 455 -19.11 6.77 -18.62
CA ARG A 455 -19.69 7.55 -17.52
C ARG A 455 -19.59 6.84 -16.17
N TRP A 456 -19.90 5.54 -16.12
CA TRP A 456 -20.06 4.79 -14.87
C TRP A 456 -18.84 3.97 -14.46
N TYR A 457 -17.78 3.91 -15.27
CA TYR A 457 -16.55 3.15 -14.98
C TYR A 457 -16.03 3.40 -13.56
N GLY A 458 -15.90 4.67 -13.16
CA GLY A 458 -15.36 5.04 -11.84
C GLY A 458 -16.23 4.56 -10.68
N GLU A 459 -17.56 4.62 -10.79
CA GLU A 459 -18.45 4.15 -9.74
C GLU A 459 -18.47 2.61 -9.65
N VAL A 460 -18.49 1.93 -10.80
CA VAL A 460 -18.44 0.46 -10.87
C VAL A 460 -17.15 -0.06 -10.24
N GLU A 461 -16.01 0.54 -10.58
CA GLU A 461 -14.72 0.19 -9.98
C GLU A 461 -14.79 0.32 -8.46
N GLU A 462 -15.21 1.48 -7.94
CA GLU A 462 -15.25 1.75 -6.51
C GLU A 462 -16.20 0.80 -5.75
N ILE A 463 -17.38 0.50 -6.30
CA ILE A 463 -18.30 -0.46 -5.68
C ILE A 463 -17.68 -1.85 -5.59
N ILE A 464 -17.12 -2.36 -6.68
CA ILE A 464 -16.51 -3.69 -6.73
C ILE A 464 -15.30 -3.75 -5.78
N VAL A 465 -14.48 -2.69 -5.74
CA VAL A 465 -13.34 -2.55 -4.82
C VAL A 465 -13.80 -2.62 -3.37
N HIS A 466 -14.80 -1.83 -2.98
CA HIS A 466 -15.30 -1.83 -1.60
C HIS A 466 -15.91 -3.17 -1.18
N VAL A 467 -16.62 -3.85 -2.08
CA VAL A 467 -17.17 -5.18 -1.82
C VAL A 467 -16.05 -6.21 -1.68
N PHE A 468 -15.04 -6.16 -2.55
CA PHE A 468 -13.89 -7.06 -2.53
C PHE A 468 -13.06 -6.87 -1.25
N ASP A 469 -12.72 -5.62 -0.93
CA ASP A 469 -11.97 -5.24 0.28
C ASP A 469 -12.71 -5.70 1.54
N PHE A 470 -14.02 -5.45 1.62
CA PHE A 470 -14.87 -5.94 2.71
C PHE A 470 -14.83 -7.47 2.87
N CYS A 471 -14.88 -8.20 1.76
CA CYS A 471 -14.84 -9.66 1.79
C CYS A 471 -13.48 -10.21 2.23
N TYR A 472 -12.37 -9.66 1.71
CA TYR A 472 -11.03 -10.19 1.91
C TYR A 472 -10.33 -9.65 3.16
N PHE A 473 -10.30 -8.34 3.33
CA PHE A 473 -9.47 -7.68 4.34
C PHE A 473 -10.25 -7.32 5.61
N TYR A 474 -11.58 -7.32 5.55
CA TYR A 474 -12.45 -7.13 6.72
C TYR A 474 -13.24 -8.38 7.10
N ARG A 475 -13.02 -9.52 6.43
CA ARG A 475 -13.66 -10.81 6.74
C ARG A 475 -15.20 -10.72 6.82
N SER A 476 -15.80 -9.79 6.06
CA SER A 476 -17.23 -9.47 6.11
C SER A 476 -17.76 -9.04 7.49
N GLU A 477 -16.92 -8.40 8.31
CA GLU A 477 -17.25 -7.82 9.61
C GLU A 477 -17.76 -6.38 9.48
N ASP A 478 -19.08 -6.21 9.52
CA ASP A 478 -19.77 -4.92 9.31
C ASP A 478 -19.29 -3.79 10.25
N SER A 479 -19.19 -4.06 11.54
CA SER A 479 -18.81 -3.07 12.55
C SER A 479 -17.38 -2.58 12.38
N ARG A 480 -16.46 -3.49 12.02
CA ARG A 480 -15.05 -3.15 11.83
C ARG A 480 -14.88 -2.34 10.55
N TYR A 481 -15.43 -2.84 9.44
CA TYR A 481 -15.37 -2.19 8.14
C TYR A 481 -15.88 -0.75 8.17
N LEU A 482 -17.10 -0.54 8.68
CA LEU A 482 -17.68 0.81 8.70
C LEU A 482 -16.89 1.75 9.62
N LYS A 483 -16.41 1.27 10.76
CA LYS A 483 -15.59 2.10 11.64
C LYS A 483 -14.30 2.54 10.96
N GLU A 484 -13.53 1.59 10.43
CA GLU A 484 -12.20 1.87 9.87
C GLU A 484 -12.29 2.70 8.58
N ILE A 485 -13.20 2.38 7.67
CA ILE A 485 -13.36 3.11 6.41
C ILE A 485 -13.88 4.54 6.62
N TRP A 486 -14.86 4.76 7.50
CA TRP A 486 -15.34 6.12 7.76
C TRP A 486 -14.30 6.96 8.53
N MET A 487 -13.45 6.33 9.34
CA MET A 487 -12.31 6.99 9.98
C MET A 487 -11.24 7.44 8.98
N THR A 488 -10.87 6.59 8.02
CA THR A 488 -9.90 6.96 6.99
C THR A 488 -10.47 7.99 6.02
N TRP A 489 -11.76 7.93 5.71
CA TRP A 489 -12.45 8.98 4.97
C TRP A 489 -12.45 10.30 5.74
N SER A 490 -12.63 10.33 7.07
CA SER A 490 -12.69 11.59 7.83
C SER A 490 -11.49 12.54 7.66
N VAL A 491 -10.35 12.07 7.14
CA VAL A 491 -9.15 12.88 6.88
C VAL A 491 -8.94 13.25 5.40
N ILE A 492 -9.81 12.79 4.49
CA ILE A 492 -9.74 13.15 3.07
C ILE A 492 -10.45 14.51 2.86
N PRO A 493 -9.80 15.48 2.19
CA PRO A 493 -10.44 16.76 1.87
C PRO A 493 -11.68 16.60 0.99
N ASN A 494 -12.68 17.49 1.18
CA ASN A 494 -13.87 17.64 0.32
C ASN A 494 -14.84 16.44 0.28
N ILE A 495 -14.94 15.62 1.33
CA ILE A 495 -15.92 14.52 1.37
C ILE A 495 -17.36 14.99 1.47
N SER A 496 -17.62 16.20 1.98
CA SER A 496 -18.98 16.67 2.26
C SER A 496 -19.93 16.58 1.06
N SER A 497 -19.42 16.75 -0.17
CA SER A 497 -20.24 16.64 -1.39
C SER A 497 -20.41 15.20 -1.91
N ARG A 498 -19.71 14.22 -1.32
CA ARG A 498 -19.64 12.82 -1.78
C ARG A 498 -20.21 11.83 -0.79
N VAL A 499 -20.80 12.29 0.32
CA VAL A 499 -21.44 11.44 1.35
C VAL A 499 -22.42 10.41 0.74
N PRO A 500 -23.28 10.76 -0.25
CA PRO A 500 -24.14 9.77 -0.89
C PRO A 500 -23.38 8.59 -1.53
N GLU A 501 -22.27 8.85 -2.22
CA GLU A 501 -21.44 7.82 -2.85
C GLU A 501 -20.87 6.86 -1.79
N TYR A 502 -20.40 7.41 -0.67
CA TYR A 502 -19.80 6.65 0.43
C TYR A 502 -20.83 5.79 1.17
N VAL A 503 -22.05 6.31 1.36
CA VAL A 503 -23.18 5.53 1.88
C VAL A 503 -23.51 4.37 0.93
N LEU A 504 -23.60 4.63 -0.37
CA LEU A 504 -23.92 3.62 -1.37
C LEU A 504 -22.87 2.49 -1.38
N ARG A 505 -21.58 2.83 -1.42
CA ARG A 505 -20.47 1.86 -1.35
C ARG A 505 -20.50 1.03 -0.07
N SER A 506 -20.77 1.68 1.07
CA SER A 506 -20.90 1.02 2.37
C SER A 506 -22.02 -0.02 2.38
N ILE A 507 -23.18 0.32 1.81
CA ILE A 507 -24.32 -0.60 1.74
C ILE A 507 -24.06 -1.72 0.74
N CYS A 508 -23.48 -1.45 -0.43
CA CYS A 508 -23.09 -2.48 -1.39
C CYS A 508 -22.11 -3.49 -0.78
N ALA A 509 -21.12 -3.03 -0.02
CA ALA A 509 -20.20 -3.91 0.70
C ALA A 509 -20.95 -4.84 1.66
N ILE A 510 -21.83 -4.31 2.51
CA ILE A 510 -22.60 -5.12 3.48
C ILE A 510 -23.65 -6.00 2.79
N LEU A 511 -24.20 -5.58 1.66
CA LEU A 511 -25.14 -6.34 0.85
C LEU A 511 -24.56 -7.69 0.42
N SER A 512 -23.26 -7.78 0.22
CA SER A 512 -22.56 -9.03 -0.11
C SER A 512 -22.77 -10.15 0.91
N LYS A 513 -23.01 -9.81 2.19
CA LYS A 513 -23.31 -10.75 3.28
C LYS A 513 -24.77 -11.22 3.30
N ASN A 514 -25.64 -10.46 2.64
CA ASN A 514 -27.09 -10.62 2.69
C ASN A 514 -27.67 -11.25 1.41
N LEU A 515 -26.82 -11.63 0.44
CA LEU A 515 -27.21 -12.25 -0.84
C LEU A 515 -27.94 -13.58 -0.73
N HIS A 516 -27.93 -14.23 0.45
CA HIS A 516 -28.69 -15.46 0.71
C HIS A 516 -30.19 -15.22 0.88
N ARG A 517 -30.63 -13.96 0.96
CA ARG A 517 -32.04 -13.56 1.06
C ARG A 517 -32.57 -13.15 -0.32
N ASP A 518 -33.89 -13.05 -0.42
CA ASP A 518 -34.53 -12.38 -1.55
C ASP A 518 -33.96 -10.96 -1.76
N SER A 519 -33.85 -10.49 -3.00
CA SER A 519 -33.15 -9.24 -3.35
C SER A 519 -33.71 -8.02 -2.62
N THR A 520 -35.03 -7.89 -2.52
CA THR A 520 -35.67 -6.73 -1.87
C THR A 520 -35.41 -6.74 -0.36
N ILE A 521 -35.44 -7.94 0.25
CA ILE A 521 -35.14 -8.14 1.66
C ILE A 521 -33.64 -7.93 1.93
N ALA A 522 -32.77 -8.42 1.05
CA ALA A 522 -31.33 -8.25 1.17
C ALA A 522 -30.94 -6.76 1.16
N VAL A 523 -31.51 -5.97 0.24
CA VAL A 523 -31.29 -4.52 0.15
C VAL A 523 -31.77 -3.81 1.41
N SER A 524 -33.03 -4.00 1.82
CA SER A 524 -33.60 -3.35 3.01
C SER A 524 -32.81 -3.65 4.29
N VAL A 525 -32.50 -4.93 4.53
CA VAL A 525 -31.69 -5.33 5.70
C VAL A 525 -30.29 -4.71 5.66
N SER A 526 -29.70 -4.52 4.48
CA SER A 526 -28.36 -3.92 4.35
C SER A 526 -28.38 -2.42 4.64
N ILE A 527 -29.42 -1.70 4.20
CA ILE A 527 -29.64 -0.28 4.54
C ILE A 527 -29.76 -0.12 6.06
N ASP A 528 -30.66 -0.89 6.68
CA ASP A 528 -30.90 -0.83 8.12
C ASP A 528 -29.63 -1.14 8.91
N ARG A 529 -28.85 -2.12 8.45
CA ARG A 529 -27.58 -2.50 9.08
C ARG A 529 -26.54 -1.39 9.02
N VAL A 530 -26.37 -0.74 7.87
CA VAL A 530 -25.43 0.40 7.75
C VAL A 530 -25.86 1.54 8.65
N LYS A 531 -27.15 1.88 8.64
CA LYS A 531 -27.71 2.92 9.51
C LYS A 531 -27.44 2.63 10.99
N GLU A 532 -27.76 1.42 11.46
CA GLU A 532 -27.50 0.97 12.84
C GLU A 532 -26.02 1.18 13.22
N ARG A 533 -25.10 0.76 12.34
CA ARG A 533 -23.66 0.87 12.60
C ARG A 533 -23.14 2.30 12.58
N LEU A 534 -23.65 3.16 11.69
CA LEU A 534 -23.30 4.58 11.69
C LEU A 534 -23.85 5.29 12.94
N GLU A 535 -25.06 4.93 13.39
CA GLU A 535 -25.60 5.45 14.65
C GLU A 535 -24.77 5.02 15.88
N ASP A 536 -24.29 3.78 15.90
CA ASP A 536 -23.36 3.30 16.93
C ASP A 536 -22.02 4.06 16.88
N LEU A 537 -21.50 4.29 15.68
CA LEU A 537 -20.27 5.05 15.46
C LEU A 537 -20.41 6.49 15.96
N TYR A 538 -21.49 7.17 15.58
CA TYR A 538 -21.83 8.53 16.03
C TYR A 538 -21.96 8.64 17.55
N LYS A 539 -22.56 7.63 18.21
CA LYS A 539 -22.64 7.59 19.68
C LYS A 539 -21.25 7.43 20.32
N SER A 540 -20.37 6.67 19.69
CA SER A 540 -19.03 6.37 20.21
C SER A 540 -18.01 7.49 19.97
N ASP A 541 -18.22 8.28 18.90
CA ASP A 541 -17.38 9.40 18.50
C ASP A 541 -18.24 10.50 17.81
N PRO A 542 -18.92 11.35 18.62
CA PRO A 542 -19.81 12.39 18.08
C PRO A 542 -19.11 13.46 17.24
N ASP A 543 -17.79 13.60 17.40
CA ASP A 543 -16.98 14.58 16.68
C ASP A 543 -16.54 14.06 15.30
N MET A 544 -16.92 12.83 14.92
CA MET A 544 -16.55 12.25 13.62
C MET A 544 -17.25 13.00 12.47
N PRO A 545 -16.49 13.59 11.53
CA PRO A 545 -17.06 14.29 10.39
C PRO A 545 -17.98 13.40 9.54
N TYR A 546 -19.05 14.00 8.99
CA TYR A 546 -19.94 13.43 7.97
C TYR A 546 -20.81 12.24 8.38
N VAL A 547 -20.60 11.62 9.54
CA VAL A 547 -21.42 10.47 9.99
C VAL A 547 -22.87 10.90 10.23
N SER A 548 -23.11 12.08 10.80
CA SER A 548 -24.46 12.64 10.94
C SER A 548 -25.13 12.82 9.58
N ASP A 549 -24.42 13.42 8.63
CA ASP A 549 -24.92 13.71 7.28
C ASP A 549 -25.27 12.41 6.54
N ALA A 550 -24.47 11.36 6.74
CA ALA A 550 -24.73 10.03 6.19
C ALA A 550 -25.99 9.39 6.77
N ILE A 551 -26.17 9.47 8.09
CA ILE A 551 -27.37 8.96 8.77
C ILE A 551 -28.62 9.69 8.27
N ASP A 552 -28.55 11.01 8.12
CA ASP A 552 -29.67 11.82 7.67
C ASP A 552 -29.98 11.57 6.18
N TYR A 553 -28.96 11.46 5.33
CA TYR A 553 -29.13 11.03 3.94
C TYR A 553 -29.82 9.66 3.84
N ILE A 554 -29.42 8.67 4.65
CA ILE A 554 -30.08 7.35 4.64
C ILE A 554 -31.56 7.46 5.01
N LYS A 555 -31.93 8.29 5.99
CA LYS A 555 -33.34 8.48 6.37
C LYS A 555 -34.15 9.08 5.20
N GLU A 556 -33.68 10.19 4.64
CA GLU A 556 -34.36 10.91 3.55
C GLU A 556 -34.46 10.05 2.28
N ALA A 557 -33.37 9.38 1.89
CA ALA A 557 -33.32 8.54 0.69
C ALA A 557 -34.10 7.21 0.86
N SER A 558 -34.31 6.75 2.09
CA SER A 558 -35.17 5.59 2.37
C SER A 558 -36.66 5.95 2.28
N GLU A 559 -37.06 7.14 2.75
CA GLU A 559 -38.45 7.61 2.65
C GLU A 559 -38.89 7.80 1.19
N SER A 560 -38.00 8.30 0.35
CA SER A 560 -38.20 8.50 -1.09
C SER A 560 -37.96 7.24 -1.95
N ARG A 561 -37.57 6.11 -1.33
CA ARG A 561 -37.15 4.86 -1.99
C ARG A 561 -35.95 4.96 -2.96
N VAL A 562 -35.38 6.15 -3.15
CA VAL A 562 -34.23 6.41 -4.02
C VAL A 562 -33.09 5.43 -3.73
N LEU A 563 -32.76 5.25 -2.45
CA LEU A 563 -31.65 4.38 -2.05
C LEU A 563 -31.92 2.90 -2.37
N GLN A 564 -33.18 2.46 -2.26
CA GLN A 564 -33.55 1.08 -2.60
C GLN A 564 -33.40 0.83 -4.10
N THR A 565 -33.86 1.77 -4.93
CA THR A 565 -33.73 1.70 -6.39
C THR A 565 -32.27 1.68 -6.82
N GLN A 566 -31.44 2.59 -6.28
CA GLN A 566 -30.01 2.64 -6.54
C GLN A 566 -29.31 1.31 -6.26
N LEU A 567 -29.60 0.72 -5.09
CA LEU A 567 -28.99 -0.54 -4.65
C LEU A 567 -29.47 -1.75 -5.46
N GLN A 568 -30.72 -1.76 -5.90
CA GLN A 568 -31.23 -2.82 -6.77
C GLN A 568 -30.51 -2.82 -8.12
N ALA A 569 -30.29 -1.64 -8.72
CA ALA A 569 -29.55 -1.52 -9.98
C ALA A 569 -28.10 -2.02 -9.85
N ARG A 570 -27.48 -1.87 -8.67
CA ARG A 570 -26.07 -2.23 -8.40
C ARG A 570 -25.89 -3.63 -7.80
N LEU A 571 -26.96 -4.32 -7.45
CA LEU A 571 -26.94 -5.68 -6.90
C LEU A 571 -26.14 -6.69 -7.76
N PRO A 572 -26.22 -6.66 -9.11
CA PRO A 572 -25.39 -7.50 -9.97
C PRO A 572 -23.89 -7.31 -9.74
N LEU A 573 -23.41 -6.09 -9.51
CA LEU A 573 -21.99 -5.81 -9.22
C LEU A 573 -21.54 -6.52 -7.93
N VAL A 574 -22.38 -6.50 -6.89
CA VAL A 574 -22.10 -7.18 -5.61
C VAL A 574 -22.07 -8.70 -5.80
N ARG A 575 -22.98 -9.25 -6.60
CA ARG A 575 -22.99 -10.68 -6.96
C ARG A 575 -21.78 -11.08 -7.77
N PHE A 576 -21.34 -10.23 -8.69
CA PHE A 576 -20.15 -10.46 -9.50
C PHE A 576 -18.94 -10.73 -8.60
N VAL A 577 -18.70 -9.86 -7.61
CA VAL A 577 -17.60 -10.06 -6.65
C VAL A 577 -17.75 -11.38 -5.89
N ARG A 578 -18.93 -11.65 -5.32
CA ARG A 578 -19.16 -12.83 -4.49
C ARG A 578 -19.12 -14.17 -5.25
N THR A 579 -19.41 -14.15 -6.55
CA THR A 579 -19.55 -15.37 -7.36
C THR A 579 -18.30 -15.66 -8.17
N PHE A 580 -17.66 -14.62 -8.70
CA PHE A 580 -16.56 -14.74 -9.67
C PHE A 580 -15.22 -14.19 -9.17
N LEU A 581 -15.15 -13.49 -8.03
CA LEU A 581 -13.89 -12.94 -7.52
C LEU A 581 -13.54 -13.39 -6.10
N TYR A 582 -14.50 -13.92 -5.35
CA TYR A 582 -14.33 -14.34 -3.98
C TYR A 582 -13.80 -15.78 -3.89
N SER A 583 -12.81 -16.00 -3.02
CA SER A 583 -12.27 -17.32 -2.67
C SER A 583 -12.10 -17.45 -1.16
N GLU A 584 -12.83 -18.40 -0.58
CA GLU A 584 -12.71 -18.74 0.85
C GLU A 584 -11.30 -19.29 1.15
N LYS A 585 -10.75 -20.10 0.23
CA LYS A 585 -9.38 -20.61 0.35
C LYS A 585 -8.35 -19.49 0.44
N THR A 586 -8.45 -18.46 -0.39
CA THR A 586 -7.52 -17.33 -0.35
C THR A 586 -7.67 -16.52 0.94
N ILE A 587 -8.88 -16.36 1.49
CA ILE A 587 -9.09 -15.71 2.79
C ILE A 587 -8.46 -16.54 3.91
N ASP A 588 -8.67 -17.85 3.90
CA ASP A 588 -8.07 -18.76 4.87
C ASP A 588 -6.54 -18.72 4.81
N GLU A 589 -5.94 -18.52 3.64
CA GLU A 589 -4.50 -18.35 3.47
C GLU A 589 -4.00 -16.96 3.89
N LEU A 590 -4.77 -15.90 3.59
CA LEU A 590 -4.47 -14.51 3.95
C LEU A 590 -4.46 -14.32 5.48
N TRP A 591 -5.40 -14.94 6.18
CA TRP A 591 -5.57 -14.82 7.62
C TRP A 591 -4.98 -16.00 8.41
N ARG A 592 -4.32 -16.95 7.73
CA ARG A 592 -3.61 -18.06 8.39
C ARG A 592 -2.46 -17.53 9.23
N GLU A 593 -2.36 -18.04 10.45
CA GLU A 593 -1.15 -17.91 11.28
C GLU A 593 -0.50 -19.29 11.42
N THR A 594 0.82 -19.35 11.30
CA THR A 594 1.56 -20.62 11.33
C THR A 594 2.04 -20.97 12.74
N SER A 595 2.19 -19.97 13.61
CA SER A 595 2.42 -20.15 15.04
C SER A 595 1.08 -20.40 15.74
N THR A 596 0.98 -21.54 16.40
CA THR A 596 -0.22 -22.03 17.11
C THR A 596 -0.39 -21.36 18.48
N GLN A 597 -0.22 -20.04 18.58
CA GLN A 597 -0.62 -19.32 19.78
C GLN A 597 -2.15 -19.25 19.81
N GLY A 598 -2.78 -20.12 20.60
CA GLY A 598 -4.23 -20.16 20.76
C GLY A 598 -4.78 -18.82 21.26
N GLY A 599 -5.77 -18.27 20.56
CA GLY A 599 -6.46 -17.03 20.92
C GLY A 599 -7.58 -16.72 19.94
N ARG A 600 -8.68 -16.09 20.39
CA ARG A 600 -9.82 -15.77 19.52
C ARG A 600 -9.68 -14.40 18.84
N THR A 601 -8.85 -13.51 19.39
CA THR A 601 -8.64 -12.14 18.88
C THR A 601 -7.16 -11.84 18.61
N GLY A 602 -6.85 -10.85 17.76
CA GLY A 602 -5.45 -10.44 17.50
C GLY A 602 -4.67 -10.03 18.75
N LYS A 603 -5.35 -9.43 19.74
CA LYS A 603 -4.79 -9.08 21.07
C LYS A 603 -4.39 -10.30 21.90
N ASP A 604 -5.12 -11.41 21.77
CA ASP A 604 -4.78 -12.66 22.45
C ASP A 604 -3.57 -13.36 21.80
N ARG A 605 -3.27 -13.03 20.53
CA ARG A 605 -2.28 -13.72 19.69
C ARG A 605 -0.95 -12.98 19.59
N TYR A 606 -0.96 -11.64 19.59
CA TYR A 606 0.23 -10.82 19.66
C TYR A 606 0.34 -10.16 21.03
N ASN A 607 1.05 -10.80 21.96
CA ASN A 607 1.34 -10.21 23.28
C ASN A 607 2.63 -9.35 23.24
N LYS A 608 2.70 -8.42 22.29
CA LYS A 608 3.80 -7.46 22.20
C LYS A 608 3.49 -6.26 23.09
N LYS A 609 4.44 -5.89 23.94
CA LYS A 609 4.30 -4.68 24.75
C LYS A 609 4.56 -3.47 23.86
N VAL A 610 3.58 -2.58 23.76
CA VAL A 610 3.68 -1.32 23.01
C VAL A 610 4.93 -0.54 23.44
N LEU A 611 5.65 0.02 22.47
CA LEU A 611 6.94 0.69 22.64
C LEU A 611 8.08 -0.21 23.14
N THR A 612 7.89 -1.51 23.29
CA THR A 612 8.98 -2.45 23.58
C THR A 612 9.37 -3.18 22.29
N LEU A 613 10.66 -3.06 21.92
CA LEU A 613 11.29 -3.90 20.92
C LEU A 613 11.67 -5.24 21.55
N ASP A 614 11.17 -6.33 20.96
CA ASP A 614 11.45 -7.72 21.29
C ASP A 614 11.63 -8.51 19.98
N SER A 615 12.24 -9.69 20.06
CA SER A 615 12.51 -10.55 18.89
C SER A 615 11.34 -11.46 18.51
N ILE A 616 10.11 -11.17 18.99
CA ILE A 616 8.94 -12.01 18.69
C ILE A 616 8.51 -11.75 17.25
N ASN A 617 8.43 -12.81 16.44
CA ASN A 617 8.00 -12.71 15.05
C ASN A 617 6.51 -12.36 14.90
N ILE A 618 6.18 -11.76 13.77
CA ILE A 618 4.85 -11.43 13.29
C ILE A 618 4.56 -12.33 12.09
N ASP A 619 3.64 -13.27 12.27
CA ASP A 619 3.23 -14.16 11.18
C ASP A 619 2.30 -13.45 10.18
N ASN A 620 1.42 -12.58 10.68
CA ASN A 620 0.45 -11.86 9.87
C ASN A 620 0.49 -10.35 10.19
N PRO A 621 1.11 -9.53 9.32
CA PRO A 621 1.21 -8.09 9.55
C PRO A 621 -0.15 -7.37 9.52
N LEU A 622 -1.19 -7.92 8.88
CA LEU A 622 -2.54 -7.35 8.91
C LEU A 622 -3.18 -7.48 10.29
N LEU A 623 -3.07 -8.65 10.93
CA LEU A 623 -3.56 -8.86 12.30
C LEU A 623 -2.78 -8.01 13.32
N PHE A 624 -1.47 -7.86 13.10
CA PHE A 624 -0.65 -6.96 13.90
C PHE A 624 -1.16 -5.51 13.81
N LEU A 625 -1.38 -4.99 12.60
CA LEU A 625 -1.91 -3.64 12.41
C LEU A 625 -3.34 -3.49 12.96
N GLU A 626 -4.22 -4.47 12.77
CA GLU A 626 -5.58 -4.50 13.37
C GLU A 626 -5.52 -4.37 14.89
N THR A 627 -4.46 -4.90 15.51
CA THR A 627 -4.29 -4.89 16.97
C THR A 627 -3.70 -3.58 17.49
N TYR A 628 -2.80 -2.95 16.73
CA TYR A 628 -1.94 -1.87 17.22
C TYR A 628 -2.13 -0.51 16.52
N SER A 629 -2.90 -0.44 15.43
CA SER A 629 -3.25 0.80 14.72
C SER A 629 -4.63 1.33 15.12
N THR A 630 -4.97 1.27 16.41
CA THR A 630 -6.30 1.59 16.95
C THR A 630 -6.33 2.86 17.81
N ASP A 631 -5.26 3.66 17.80
CA ASP A 631 -5.20 4.84 18.65
C ASP A 631 -6.09 5.97 18.11
N LYS A 632 -6.79 6.67 19.01
CA LYS A 632 -7.56 7.87 18.65
C LYS A 632 -6.67 9.06 18.26
N GLN A 633 -5.48 9.14 18.86
CA GLN A 633 -4.49 10.19 18.60
C GLN A 633 -3.20 9.57 18.07
N SER A 634 -2.55 10.27 17.14
CA SER A 634 -1.27 9.84 16.59
C SER A 634 -0.15 9.92 17.63
N SER A 635 0.83 9.04 17.49
CA SER A 635 2.04 9.01 18.31
C SER A 635 3.21 8.59 17.43
N GLU A 636 4.20 9.48 17.29
CA GLU A 636 5.37 9.24 16.46
C GLU A 636 6.20 8.05 16.94
N SER A 637 6.38 7.92 18.27
CA SER A 637 7.12 6.80 18.87
C SER A 637 6.40 5.46 18.69
N ARG A 638 5.06 5.43 18.79
CA ARG A 638 4.28 4.22 18.51
C ARG A 638 4.29 3.86 17.02
N SER A 639 4.23 4.86 16.15
CA SER A 639 4.38 4.64 14.70
C SER A 639 5.77 4.10 14.35
N ALA A 640 6.83 4.64 14.95
CA ALA A 640 8.18 4.11 14.81
C ALA A 640 8.27 2.66 15.30
N TRP A 641 7.68 2.35 16.45
CA TRP A 641 7.60 0.98 16.97
C TRP A 641 6.87 0.02 16.00
N ILE A 642 5.78 0.44 15.36
CA ILE A 642 5.09 -0.34 14.32
C ILE A 642 6.02 -0.62 13.14
N TYR A 643 6.70 0.40 12.61
CA TYR A 643 7.62 0.23 11.48
C TYR A 643 8.80 -0.68 11.79
N TYR A 644 9.39 -0.58 12.99
CA TYR A 644 10.47 -1.50 13.41
C TYR A 644 10.01 -2.95 13.44
N ASN A 645 8.80 -3.20 13.95
CA ASN A 645 8.22 -4.54 13.95
C ASN A 645 7.92 -5.04 12.54
N LEU A 646 7.38 -4.19 11.66
CA LEU A 646 7.13 -4.56 10.26
C LEU A 646 8.43 -4.82 9.48
N ALA A 647 9.48 -4.05 9.75
CA ALA A 647 10.74 -4.15 9.03
C ALA A 647 11.56 -5.39 9.42
N PHE A 648 11.59 -5.73 10.71
CA PHE A 648 12.51 -6.76 11.23
C PHE A 648 11.85 -8.03 11.73
N HIS A 649 10.55 -8.01 12.07
CA HIS A 649 9.90 -9.15 12.74
C HIS A 649 8.82 -9.81 11.89
N VAL A 650 8.49 -9.30 10.71
CA VAL A 650 7.57 -9.99 9.80
C VAL A 650 8.27 -11.24 9.27
N ARG A 651 7.61 -12.39 9.45
CA ARG A 651 8.14 -13.67 8.98
C ARG A 651 8.12 -13.71 7.45
N SER A 652 9.27 -14.00 6.86
CA SER A 652 9.44 -14.20 5.42
C SER A 652 8.83 -15.50 4.90
#